data_AF-A0A1G1A6I2-F1
#
_entry.id   AF-A0A1G1A6I2-F1
#
_cell.length_a   1.000
_cell.length_b   1.000
_cell.length_c   1.000
_cell.angle_alpha   90.00
_cell.angle_beta   90.00
_cell.angle_gamma   90.00
#
_symmetry.space_group_name_H-M   'P 1'
#
loop_
_entity.id
_entity.type
_entity.pdbx_description
1 polymer ?
#
loop_
_entity_poly.entity_id
_entity_poly.type
_entity_poly.pdbx_seq_one_letter_code
_entity_poly.pdbx_strand_id
1 'polypeptide(L)'
;MVENCIINGNFSDAASGGAIYCNGGGTVRNCIISGNLLMNGSGGGIYCNNGGSIENCTIVNNTSLMGYGGGVVGGTIINSIIYGNSAFLSNGNNYYTNGIASSLSFCCTMPLADGANNTTNNPLFLDGNYRLLPSSPCIDSGTNLAWMVGAKDVYGHDRIIKNNVDIGAYEAGELICDFSADKQVVFCPSPITFTAVTGGTNLSNLYYTWNFNTDKTDVVSGPNLALVTNQYTSVKKSFTVSLMVSNSTGESFSRIREDYITVGASNVYVSPTGGNLYPFTNWNDAANDIATALTPTLDGATIFVADSHYYITSSISVASCITIQSMNGPSQTIIDGCNSNQCFSLSNTGAVLDGFMIINGATNEDGGGIYINQGGIVQNCVISSNAASMGGGVYMMQGGVVRNCRIIGNSAVRYGGGIFCHEGGLIENCLITENLSAECGGGVNSDFFSGTIANCTIVSNTAASGWGGGIWAYHHQGIIQNSIIYFNNPGGTNNYSNSSTDEAIYKNCCTFPTALGTNSITNDPSFVSASSGNFHLSSNSMCINAGRNDSTLSVKDLDGSNRIQASVIDIGAYESPYAPIDASAYAHGSITPMGRIGIPVSSDISFVMTNSTGYPSIRDIKIDGTSIGPTNDYTFFSVTSNHTIEAIFWVYPDTNGYRIISSDIMGSSNLVFNWMATNGWSYTLQQTPTLIPVVWSNVVPYTNMTGLGEMVITNNIDTNATMFYRLKAVE
;
A
#
# COMPACT_ATOMS: atom_id res chain seq x y z
N MET A 1 32.25 48.34 -10.94
CA MET A 1 32.87 47.43 -11.91
C MET A 1 32.69 46.02 -11.38
N VAL A 2 32.25 45.11 -12.23
CA VAL A 2 32.15 43.67 -11.94
C VAL A 2 33.11 42.99 -12.89
N GLU A 3 34.12 42.29 -12.37
CA GLU A 3 35.16 41.67 -13.17
C GLU A 3 35.47 40.27 -12.64
N ASN A 4 35.71 39.29 -13.52
CA ASN A 4 36.11 37.91 -13.18
C ASN A 4 35.11 37.18 -12.28
N CYS A 5 33.81 37.39 -12.49
CA CYS A 5 32.74 36.83 -11.65
C CYS A 5 31.89 35.80 -12.39
N ILE A 6 31.44 34.77 -11.67
CA ILE A 6 30.36 33.86 -12.11
C ILE A 6 29.12 34.20 -11.29
N ILE A 7 28.06 34.62 -11.97
CA ILE A 7 26.79 35.05 -11.36
C ILE A 7 25.68 34.19 -11.93
N ASN A 8 25.20 33.24 -11.12
CA ASN A 8 24.24 32.24 -11.58
C ASN A 8 23.08 31.98 -10.62
N GLY A 9 21.94 31.57 -11.16
CA GLY A 9 20.78 31.11 -10.39
C GLY A 9 20.13 32.15 -9.49
N ASN A 10 20.35 33.44 -9.74
CA ASN A 10 19.76 34.51 -8.93
C ASN A 10 18.31 34.75 -9.34
N PHE A 11 17.52 35.22 -8.37
CA PHE A 11 16.13 35.54 -8.55
C PHE A 11 15.87 36.99 -8.13
N SER A 12 15.14 37.74 -8.96
CA SER A 12 14.72 39.11 -8.67
C SER A 12 13.23 39.29 -8.96
N ASP A 13 12.52 39.87 -8.00
CA ASP A 13 11.13 40.32 -8.12
C ASP A 13 11.02 41.80 -8.51
N ALA A 14 12.15 42.52 -8.58
CA ALA A 14 12.25 43.95 -8.84
C ALA A 14 12.16 44.30 -10.34
N ALA A 15 12.12 45.61 -10.64
CA ALA A 15 11.78 46.17 -11.95
C ALA A 15 12.80 45.93 -13.11
N SER A 16 14.06 45.56 -12.85
CA SER A 16 15.12 45.43 -13.88
C SER A 16 16.38 44.71 -13.38
N GLY A 17 17.05 43.93 -14.25
CA GLY A 17 18.37 43.34 -13.97
C GLY A 17 18.31 42.11 -13.05
N GLY A 18 18.02 40.93 -13.60
CA GLY A 18 17.90 39.69 -12.80
C GLY A 18 19.21 39.21 -12.17
N ALA A 19 20.36 39.58 -12.74
CA ALA A 19 21.68 39.36 -12.15
C ALA A 19 22.39 40.68 -11.82
N ILE A 20 22.41 41.63 -12.76
CA ILE A 20 23.14 42.90 -12.62
C ILE A 20 22.26 44.05 -13.11
N TYR A 21 22.19 45.11 -12.30
CA TYR A 21 21.61 46.40 -12.68
C TYR A 21 22.69 47.50 -12.64
N CYS A 22 22.97 48.12 -13.78
CA CYS A 22 23.87 49.28 -13.89
C CYS A 22 23.06 50.53 -14.19
N ASN A 23 23.32 51.64 -13.48
CA ASN A 23 22.65 52.93 -13.72
C ASN A 23 23.67 54.07 -13.70
N GLY A 24 23.77 54.84 -14.79
CA GLY A 24 24.70 55.96 -14.90
C GLY A 24 26.14 55.56 -15.28
N GLY A 25 26.31 54.40 -15.94
CA GLY A 25 27.61 53.83 -16.31
C GLY A 25 28.05 52.66 -15.42
N GLY A 26 29.16 52.02 -15.81
CA GLY A 26 29.75 50.86 -15.12
C GLY A 26 30.25 49.79 -16.10
N THR A 27 31.25 49.01 -15.68
CA THR A 27 31.83 47.94 -16.51
C THR A 27 31.52 46.57 -15.90
N VAL A 28 30.98 45.67 -16.71
CA VAL A 28 30.90 44.22 -16.46
C VAL A 28 31.87 43.57 -17.42
N ARG A 29 32.86 42.83 -16.92
CA ARG A 29 33.92 42.32 -17.76
C ARG A 29 34.35 40.92 -17.35
N ASN A 30 34.63 40.06 -18.32
CA ASN A 30 35.21 38.75 -18.06
C ASN A 30 34.36 37.92 -17.09
N CYS A 31 33.03 38.01 -17.25
CA CYS A 31 32.05 37.41 -16.35
C CYS A 31 31.20 36.37 -17.05
N ILE A 32 30.73 35.38 -16.29
CA ILE A 32 29.68 34.45 -16.71
C ILE A 32 28.41 34.82 -15.98
N ILE A 33 27.34 35.10 -16.73
CA ILE A 33 26.02 35.44 -16.19
C ILE A 33 25.04 34.39 -16.71
N SER A 34 24.59 33.47 -15.84
CA SER A 34 23.79 32.34 -16.31
C SER A 34 22.63 31.90 -15.42
N GLY A 35 21.51 31.51 -16.02
CA GLY A 35 20.39 30.91 -15.27
C GLY A 35 19.71 31.87 -14.28
N ASN A 36 19.82 33.18 -14.46
CA ASN A 36 19.17 34.16 -13.58
C ASN A 36 17.73 34.42 -14.03
N LEU A 37 16.83 34.66 -13.07
CA LEU A 37 15.39 34.80 -13.29
C LEU A 37 14.89 36.15 -12.77
N LEU A 38 14.28 36.93 -13.65
CA LEU A 38 13.60 38.19 -13.33
C LEU A 38 12.10 38.04 -13.53
N MET A 39 11.30 38.27 -12.49
CA MET A 39 9.84 38.20 -12.59
C MET A 39 9.26 39.40 -13.33
N ASN A 40 9.54 40.62 -12.86
CA ASN A 40 8.80 41.80 -13.28
C ASN A 40 9.73 42.88 -13.84
N GLY A 41 10.04 42.83 -15.14
CA GLY A 41 10.91 43.82 -15.77
C GLY A 41 11.76 43.27 -16.90
N SER A 42 12.74 44.05 -17.34
CA SER A 42 13.62 43.69 -18.47
C SER A 42 15.07 43.44 -18.02
N GLY A 43 15.86 42.69 -18.80
CA GLY A 43 17.26 42.40 -18.47
C GLY A 43 17.39 41.22 -17.53
N GLY A 44 16.97 40.02 -17.94
CA GLY A 44 17.02 38.82 -17.10
C GLY A 44 18.42 38.49 -16.59
N GLY A 45 19.46 38.73 -17.41
CA GLY A 45 20.85 38.75 -16.97
C GLY A 45 21.26 40.15 -16.50
N ILE A 46 21.48 41.05 -17.46
CA ILE A 46 22.04 42.37 -17.21
C ILE A 46 21.09 43.47 -17.71
N TYR A 47 20.91 44.51 -16.91
CA TYR A 47 20.21 45.73 -17.31
C TYR A 47 21.12 46.95 -17.12
N CYS A 48 21.39 47.70 -18.18
CA CYS A 48 22.18 48.92 -18.16
C CYS A 48 21.31 50.13 -18.53
N ASN A 49 21.10 51.03 -17.58
CA ASN A 49 20.41 52.31 -17.77
C ASN A 49 21.43 53.46 -17.89
N ASN A 50 21.29 54.31 -18.91
CA ASN A 50 22.15 55.48 -19.14
C ASN A 50 23.67 55.15 -19.23
N GLY A 51 24.01 54.13 -20.02
CA GLY A 51 25.39 53.72 -20.29
C GLY A 51 25.87 52.51 -19.49
N GLY A 52 27.00 51.95 -19.89
CA GLY A 52 27.61 50.75 -19.32
C GLY A 52 28.44 50.02 -20.37
N SER A 53 29.51 49.33 -19.96
CA SER A 53 30.38 48.54 -20.83
C SER A 53 30.31 47.07 -20.43
N ILE A 54 30.04 46.18 -21.38
CA ILE A 54 29.97 44.74 -21.20
C ILE A 54 31.03 44.13 -22.10
N GLU A 55 32.11 43.65 -21.51
CA GLU A 55 33.33 43.28 -22.23
C GLU A 55 33.66 41.81 -21.95
N ASN A 56 33.73 40.97 -22.98
CA ASN A 56 34.17 39.59 -22.82
C ASN A 56 33.36 38.79 -21.79
N CYS A 57 32.03 38.87 -21.87
CA CYS A 57 31.13 38.15 -20.99
C CYS A 57 30.42 37.01 -21.72
N THR A 58 30.06 35.95 -20.98
CA THR A 58 29.18 34.88 -21.46
C THR A 58 27.85 34.99 -20.72
N ILE A 59 26.79 35.42 -21.42
CA ILE A 59 25.45 35.71 -20.88
C ILE A 59 24.47 34.70 -21.46
N VAL A 60 24.09 33.70 -20.68
CA VAL A 60 23.38 32.52 -21.19
C VAL A 60 22.26 32.03 -20.30
N ASN A 61 21.18 31.51 -20.88
CA ASN A 61 20.07 30.88 -20.13
C ASN A 61 19.42 31.77 -19.06
N ASN A 62 19.50 33.10 -19.18
CA ASN A 62 18.80 34.02 -18.28
C ASN A 62 17.38 34.29 -18.78
N THR A 63 16.45 34.55 -17.86
CA THR A 63 15.03 34.67 -18.15
C THR A 63 14.42 35.95 -17.59
N SER A 64 13.69 36.69 -18.43
CA SER A 64 12.77 37.76 -18.02
C SER A 64 11.33 37.34 -18.31
N LEU A 65 10.51 37.23 -17.26
CA LEU A 65 9.14 36.68 -17.36
C LEU A 65 8.07 37.68 -17.78
N MET A 66 8.35 38.99 -17.73
CA MET A 66 7.34 40.02 -18.07
C MET A 66 7.91 41.20 -18.89
N GLY A 67 9.16 41.12 -19.36
CA GLY A 67 9.80 42.20 -20.12
C GLY A 67 10.60 41.73 -21.34
N TYR A 68 11.57 42.54 -21.74
CA TYR A 68 12.46 42.31 -22.88
C TYR A 68 13.88 41.94 -22.42
N GLY A 69 14.74 41.47 -23.33
CA GLY A 69 16.17 41.31 -23.07
C GLY A 69 16.44 40.28 -21.98
N GLY A 70 16.08 39.01 -22.22
CA GLY A 70 16.35 37.91 -21.29
C GLY A 70 17.83 37.85 -20.90
N GLY A 71 18.73 38.08 -21.85
CA GLY A 71 20.16 38.20 -21.60
C GLY A 71 20.57 39.60 -21.13
N VAL A 72 20.46 40.59 -22.01
CA VAL A 72 20.93 41.97 -21.74
C VAL A 72 19.96 43.05 -22.25
N VAL A 73 19.88 44.16 -21.53
CA VAL A 73 19.22 45.39 -21.98
C VAL A 73 20.17 46.58 -21.86
N GLY A 74 20.38 47.32 -22.94
CA GLY A 74 21.23 48.51 -22.96
C GLY A 74 22.73 48.25 -22.87
N GLY A 75 23.54 49.32 -22.95
CA GLY A 75 25.00 49.28 -22.80
C GLY A 75 25.79 49.02 -24.09
N THR A 76 27.10 49.28 -24.04
CA THR A 76 28.05 48.94 -25.11
C THR A 76 28.61 47.57 -24.84
N ILE A 77 28.36 46.62 -25.74
CA ILE A 77 28.72 45.22 -25.59
C ILE A 77 29.77 44.86 -26.63
N ILE A 78 30.87 44.26 -26.18
CA ILE A 78 31.98 43.87 -27.04
C ILE A 78 32.54 42.50 -26.63
N ASN A 79 32.96 41.72 -27.63
CA ASN A 79 33.55 40.39 -27.45
C ASN A 79 32.71 39.45 -26.57
N SER A 80 31.39 39.56 -26.56
CA SER A 80 30.55 38.83 -25.60
C SER A 80 29.62 37.84 -26.28
N ILE A 81 29.39 36.70 -25.63
CA ILE A 81 28.40 35.72 -26.06
C ILE A 81 27.09 36.00 -25.33
N ILE A 82 25.99 36.11 -26.07
CA ILE A 82 24.65 36.30 -25.54
C ILE A 82 23.73 35.28 -26.21
N TYR A 83 23.50 34.14 -25.57
CA TYR A 83 22.87 33.00 -26.24
C TYR A 83 21.93 32.20 -25.34
N GLY A 84 20.86 31.64 -25.89
CA GLY A 84 19.93 30.78 -25.14
C GLY A 84 19.13 31.48 -24.04
N ASN A 85 19.08 32.82 -24.00
CA ASN A 85 18.28 33.55 -23.02
C ASN A 85 16.80 33.62 -23.47
N SER A 86 15.90 33.90 -22.53
CA SER A 86 14.46 33.93 -22.76
C SER A 86 13.81 35.22 -22.24
N ALA A 87 12.90 35.80 -23.01
CA ALA A 87 12.08 36.93 -22.60
C ALA A 87 10.62 36.69 -22.97
N PHE A 88 9.69 37.12 -22.11
CA PHE A 88 8.26 36.98 -22.36
C PHE A 88 7.79 37.76 -23.58
N LEU A 89 8.29 38.99 -23.74
CA LEU A 89 8.05 39.77 -24.93
C LEU A 89 9.12 39.37 -25.96
N SER A 90 8.73 38.47 -26.88
CA SER A 90 9.60 37.70 -27.78
C SER A 90 10.50 38.52 -28.73
N ASN A 91 10.40 39.84 -28.72
CA ASN A 91 11.27 40.72 -29.48
C ASN A 91 12.48 41.12 -28.61
N GLY A 92 13.54 40.30 -28.64
CA GLY A 92 14.79 40.57 -27.92
C GLY A 92 15.12 39.58 -26.79
N ASN A 93 14.99 38.27 -27.02
CA ASN A 93 15.31 37.25 -26.03
C ASN A 93 16.76 37.33 -25.51
N ASN A 94 17.74 37.49 -26.39
CA ASN A 94 19.14 37.61 -26.00
C ASN A 94 19.49 39.04 -25.61
N TYR A 95 19.08 40.01 -26.41
CA TYR A 95 19.37 41.41 -26.16
C TYR A 95 18.21 42.30 -26.60
N TYR A 96 18.07 43.46 -25.95
CA TYR A 96 17.10 44.48 -26.34
C TYR A 96 17.71 45.89 -26.31
N THR A 97 17.54 46.64 -27.40
CA THR A 97 18.21 47.93 -27.64
C THR A 97 17.27 49.12 -27.81
N ASN A 98 15.95 48.91 -27.88
CA ASN A 98 15.03 49.97 -28.31
C ASN A 98 14.81 51.03 -27.22
N GLY A 99 15.36 52.24 -27.43
CA GLY A 99 15.22 53.39 -26.54
C GLY A 99 16.36 53.60 -25.55
N ILE A 100 17.33 52.69 -25.47
CA ILE A 100 18.53 52.80 -24.61
C ILE A 100 19.76 52.59 -25.50
N ALA A 101 20.65 53.60 -25.57
CA ALA A 101 21.85 53.55 -26.39
C ALA A 101 22.65 52.26 -26.11
N SER A 102 22.66 51.37 -27.10
CA SER A 102 23.36 50.09 -27.04
C SER A 102 24.01 49.80 -28.37
N SER A 103 25.23 49.30 -28.32
CA SER A 103 26.01 48.93 -29.50
C SER A 103 26.64 47.58 -29.25
N LEU A 104 26.59 46.68 -30.25
CA LEU A 104 27.16 45.35 -30.18
C LEU A 104 28.26 45.24 -31.24
N SER A 105 29.44 44.79 -30.85
CA SER A 105 30.52 44.49 -31.80
C SER A 105 31.28 43.26 -31.36
N PHE A 106 31.74 42.43 -32.31
CA PHE A 106 32.41 41.16 -31.99
C PHE A 106 31.59 40.29 -31.02
N CYS A 107 30.26 40.27 -31.15
CA CYS A 107 29.38 39.50 -30.27
C CYS A 107 28.80 38.27 -30.97
N CYS A 108 28.57 37.21 -30.20
CA CYS A 108 27.87 36.01 -30.65
C CYS A 108 26.46 35.99 -30.07
N THR A 109 25.44 36.25 -30.89
CA THR A 109 24.05 36.40 -30.43
C THR A 109 23.03 36.12 -31.53
N MET A 110 21.78 35.83 -31.15
CA MET A 110 20.65 35.71 -32.07
C MET A 110 19.45 36.55 -31.58
N PRO A 111 18.81 37.38 -32.43
CA PRO A 111 19.10 37.62 -33.85
C PRO A 111 20.43 38.34 -34.10
N LEU A 112 20.86 38.47 -35.35
CA LEU A 112 22.10 39.19 -35.69
C LEU A 112 21.97 40.66 -35.26
N ALA A 113 22.89 41.12 -34.42
CA ALA A 113 22.93 42.51 -33.98
C ALA A 113 23.67 43.41 -34.99
N ASP A 114 23.16 44.62 -35.18
CA ASP A 114 23.86 45.67 -35.93
C ASP A 114 25.20 46.00 -35.26
N GLY A 115 26.21 46.27 -36.08
CA GLY A 115 27.58 46.57 -35.65
C GLY A 115 28.63 45.65 -36.27
N ALA A 116 29.90 45.92 -35.97
CA ALA A 116 31.01 45.23 -36.63
C ALA A 116 31.21 43.80 -36.11
N ASN A 117 31.37 42.84 -37.03
CA ASN A 117 31.82 41.48 -36.76
C ASN A 117 30.98 40.68 -35.74
N ASN A 118 29.68 40.94 -35.65
CA ASN A 118 28.76 40.09 -34.89
C ASN A 118 28.46 38.80 -35.67
N THR A 119 28.21 37.70 -34.95
CA THR A 119 27.85 36.40 -35.53
C THR A 119 26.60 35.81 -34.87
N THR A 120 25.85 35.01 -35.63
CA THR A 120 24.67 34.27 -35.15
C THR A 120 24.92 32.78 -34.96
N ASN A 121 26.10 32.31 -35.37
CA ASN A 121 26.46 30.90 -35.28
C ASN A 121 26.40 30.44 -33.82
N ASN A 122 25.97 29.20 -33.60
CA ASN A 122 25.94 28.62 -32.27
C ASN A 122 27.36 28.72 -31.63
N PRO A 123 27.50 29.24 -30.39
CA PRO A 123 28.80 29.35 -29.73
C PRO A 123 29.46 27.99 -29.43
N LEU A 124 28.73 26.88 -29.55
CA LEU A 124 29.22 25.51 -29.33
C LEU A 124 29.88 25.36 -27.95
N PHE A 125 29.08 25.44 -26.89
CA PHE A 125 29.58 25.28 -25.54
C PHE A 125 29.92 23.82 -25.21
N LEU A 126 31.00 23.65 -24.45
CA LEU A 126 31.30 22.49 -23.63
C LEU A 126 30.26 22.44 -22.50
N ASP A 127 29.52 21.34 -22.43
CA ASP A 127 28.33 21.25 -21.58
C ASP A 127 28.64 21.51 -20.09
N GLY A 128 27.71 22.17 -19.39
CA GLY A 128 27.78 22.45 -17.95
C GLY A 128 28.72 23.57 -17.48
N ASN A 129 29.70 24.03 -18.27
CA ASN A 129 30.63 25.10 -17.85
C ASN A 129 30.85 26.25 -18.86
N TYR A 130 30.15 26.23 -20.00
CA TYR A 130 30.16 27.29 -21.01
C TYR A 130 31.52 27.62 -21.64
N ARG A 131 32.50 26.72 -21.54
CA ARG A 131 33.73 26.81 -22.35
C ARG A 131 33.42 26.54 -23.82
N LEU A 132 34.30 26.94 -24.73
CA LEU A 132 34.06 26.75 -26.16
C LEU A 132 34.58 25.39 -26.64
N LEU A 133 33.79 24.71 -27.47
CA LEU A 133 34.24 23.58 -28.26
C LEU A 133 35.15 24.06 -29.40
N PRO A 134 36.05 23.23 -29.95
CA PRO A 134 37.15 23.73 -30.79
C PRO A 134 36.75 24.19 -32.18
N SER A 135 35.56 23.83 -32.64
CA SER A 135 34.93 24.35 -33.85
C SER A 135 34.07 25.59 -33.59
N SER A 136 34.11 26.14 -32.38
CA SER A 136 33.31 27.30 -32.03
C SER A 136 33.67 28.50 -32.90
N PRO A 137 32.67 29.20 -33.45
CA PRO A 137 32.88 30.44 -34.20
C PRO A 137 33.32 31.60 -33.30
N CYS A 138 33.37 31.41 -31.97
CA CYS A 138 33.77 32.42 -31.01
C CYS A 138 35.28 32.42 -30.75
N ILE A 139 36.00 31.37 -31.18
CA ILE A 139 37.44 31.25 -30.97
C ILE A 139 38.20 32.18 -31.93
N ASP A 140 39.18 32.92 -31.43
CA ASP A 140 40.09 33.84 -32.14
C ASP A 140 39.35 34.89 -33.01
N SER A 141 38.11 35.19 -32.63
CA SER A 141 37.15 35.97 -33.43
C SER A 141 36.76 37.31 -32.79
N GLY A 142 37.27 37.61 -31.61
CA GLY A 142 37.09 38.90 -30.94
C GLY A 142 38.09 39.96 -31.40
N THR A 143 38.06 41.11 -30.72
CA THR A 143 39.04 42.20 -30.88
C THR A 143 39.80 42.46 -29.59
N ASN A 144 41.11 42.64 -29.69
CA ASN A 144 41.94 42.92 -28.52
C ASN A 144 41.68 44.33 -28.00
N LEU A 145 41.33 44.45 -26.72
CA LEU A 145 41.13 45.71 -26.01
C LEU A 145 42.35 46.02 -25.13
N ALA A 146 42.60 47.30 -24.87
CA ALA A 146 43.78 47.74 -24.14
C ALA A 146 43.93 47.10 -22.75
N TRP A 147 42.82 46.75 -22.09
CA TRP A 147 42.83 46.13 -20.76
C TRP A 147 43.29 44.68 -20.78
N MET A 148 43.29 44.01 -21.93
CA MET A 148 43.57 42.57 -22.03
C MET A 148 45.05 42.23 -21.93
N VAL A 149 45.93 43.22 -22.12
CA VAL A 149 47.38 43.01 -22.08
C VAL A 149 47.80 42.57 -20.67
N GLY A 150 48.25 41.32 -20.55
CA GLY A 150 48.61 40.70 -19.27
C GLY A 150 47.42 40.36 -18.36
N ALA A 151 46.18 40.53 -18.83
CA ALA A 151 44.99 40.11 -18.12
C ALA A 151 44.79 38.60 -18.21
N LYS A 152 44.01 38.05 -17.28
CA LYS A 152 43.58 36.66 -17.30
C LYS A 152 42.11 36.53 -17.70
N ASP A 153 41.71 35.42 -18.31
CA ASP A 153 40.31 35.04 -18.51
C ASP A 153 39.65 34.64 -17.17
N VAL A 154 38.35 34.34 -17.18
CA VAL A 154 37.59 34.00 -15.96
C VAL A 154 38.09 32.72 -15.25
N TYR A 155 38.96 31.94 -15.90
CA TYR A 155 39.58 30.74 -15.34
C TYR A 155 41.06 30.91 -14.97
N GLY A 156 41.63 32.10 -15.18
CA GLY A 156 43.03 32.40 -14.85
C GLY A 156 44.04 32.14 -15.97
N HIS A 157 43.60 31.78 -17.19
CA HIS A 157 44.50 31.70 -18.36
C HIS A 157 44.76 33.08 -18.95
N ASP A 158 45.82 33.27 -19.73
CA ASP A 158 46.04 34.55 -20.41
C ASP A 158 44.83 34.90 -21.28
N ARG A 159 44.40 36.17 -21.22
CA ARG A 159 43.21 36.65 -21.94
C ARG A 159 43.40 36.69 -23.45
N ILE A 160 44.65 36.65 -23.92
CA ILE A 160 45.01 36.56 -25.33
C ILE A 160 46.07 35.46 -25.42
N ILE A 161 45.68 34.27 -25.92
CA ILE A 161 46.60 33.14 -26.09
C ILE A 161 47.19 33.13 -27.50
N LYS A 162 46.38 33.46 -28.51
CA LYS A 162 46.79 33.53 -29.92
C LYS A 162 46.89 34.98 -30.41
N ASN A 163 46.29 35.27 -31.56
CA ASN A 163 46.37 36.59 -32.18
C ASN A 163 45.25 37.50 -31.69
N ASN A 164 44.02 37.01 -31.61
CA ASN A 164 42.87 37.71 -31.09
C ASN A 164 42.26 36.96 -29.90
N VAL A 165 41.64 37.72 -29.01
CA VAL A 165 40.80 37.21 -27.93
C VAL A 165 39.58 36.45 -28.48
N ASP A 166 39.12 35.47 -27.72
CA ASP A 166 37.86 34.80 -27.94
C ASP A 166 36.66 35.69 -27.54
N ILE A 167 35.56 35.53 -28.27
CA ILE A 167 34.26 36.07 -27.88
C ILE A 167 33.77 35.26 -26.67
N GLY A 168 33.45 35.92 -25.55
CA GLY A 168 32.96 35.31 -24.32
C GLY A 168 33.89 35.47 -23.12
N ALA A 169 33.54 34.83 -21.99
CA ALA A 169 34.29 34.92 -20.74
C ALA A 169 35.57 34.07 -20.71
N TYR A 170 35.67 33.06 -21.57
CA TYR A 170 36.83 32.18 -21.65
C TYR A 170 37.72 32.53 -22.84
N GLU A 171 38.99 32.19 -22.71
CA GLU A 171 39.95 32.10 -23.82
C GLU A 171 40.31 30.62 -24.05
N ALA A 172 40.06 30.09 -25.25
CA ALA A 172 40.34 28.71 -25.60
C ALA A 172 41.85 28.48 -25.76
N GLY A 173 42.44 27.74 -24.82
CA GLY A 173 43.86 27.39 -24.78
C GLY A 173 44.19 25.98 -25.28
N GLU A 174 45.14 25.33 -24.59
CA GLU A 174 45.55 23.93 -24.81
C GLU A 174 44.39 22.94 -24.56
N LEU A 175 44.61 21.65 -24.87
CA LEU A 175 43.67 20.56 -24.61
C LEU A 175 43.08 20.60 -23.19
N ILE A 176 41.76 20.44 -23.10
CA ILE A 176 41.01 20.26 -21.85
C ILE A 176 40.04 19.07 -21.97
N CYS A 177 39.64 18.50 -20.82
CA CYS A 177 38.61 17.47 -20.78
C CYS A 177 37.70 17.56 -19.55
N ASP A 178 36.49 17.01 -19.69
CA ASP A 178 35.53 16.66 -18.63
C ASP A 178 34.81 15.36 -19.06
N PHE A 179 33.83 14.92 -18.30
CA PHE A 179 32.98 13.79 -18.69
C PHE A 179 31.53 13.92 -18.25
N SER A 180 30.62 13.24 -18.96
CA SER A 180 29.21 13.14 -18.63
C SER A 180 28.84 11.71 -18.21
N ALA A 181 28.23 11.64 -17.03
CA ALA A 181 27.55 10.50 -16.41
C ALA A 181 26.85 11.08 -15.18
N ASP A 182 25.63 10.70 -14.85
CA ASP A 182 25.00 11.19 -13.62
C ASP A 182 25.74 10.66 -12.38
N LYS A 183 25.68 11.41 -11.27
CA LYS A 183 26.06 10.87 -9.97
C LYS A 183 25.03 9.79 -9.62
N GLN A 184 25.48 8.56 -9.37
CA GLN A 184 24.58 7.42 -9.20
C GLN A 184 24.87 6.62 -7.93
N VAL A 185 23.79 6.08 -7.36
CA VAL A 185 23.78 5.13 -6.24
C VAL A 185 23.16 3.84 -6.79
N VAL A 186 23.92 2.76 -6.83
CA VAL A 186 23.53 1.51 -7.51
C VAL A 186 23.88 0.27 -6.69
N PHE A 187 23.26 -0.87 -7.01
CA PHE A 187 23.62 -2.16 -6.44
C PHE A 187 24.74 -2.85 -7.22
N CYS A 188 25.55 -3.65 -6.52
CA CYS A 188 26.57 -4.48 -7.13
C CYS A 188 25.99 -5.79 -7.71
N PRO A 189 26.39 -6.24 -8.91
CA PRO A 189 27.19 -5.52 -9.90
C PRO A 189 26.35 -4.58 -10.76
N SER A 190 26.91 -3.44 -11.19
CA SER A 190 26.19 -2.51 -12.08
C SER A 190 27.11 -1.93 -13.17
N PRO A 191 26.67 -1.92 -14.46
CA PRO A 191 27.36 -1.23 -15.53
C PRO A 191 26.99 0.26 -15.56
N ILE A 192 28.00 1.14 -15.64
CA ILE A 192 27.79 2.59 -15.81
C ILE A 192 28.59 3.08 -17.01
N THR A 193 27.95 3.86 -17.86
CA THR A 193 28.54 4.41 -19.08
C THR A 193 28.94 5.86 -18.87
N PHE A 194 30.18 6.18 -19.21
CA PHE A 194 30.78 7.51 -19.13
C PHE A 194 31.11 7.99 -20.54
N THR A 195 30.82 9.26 -20.79
CA THR A 195 31.14 9.94 -22.06
C THR A 195 32.17 11.03 -21.79
N ALA A 196 33.35 10.95 -22.39
CA ALA A 196 34.34 12.02 -22.36
C ALA A 196 33.84 13.23 -23.15
N VAL A 197 34.15 14.41 -22.66
CA VAL A 197 33.91 15.67 -23.35
C VAL A 197 35.24 16.42 -23.41
N THR A 198 35.68 16.83 -24.60
CA THR A 198 37.00 17.44 -24.81
C THR A 198 36.87 18.80 -25.50
N GLY A 199 37.80 19.70 -25.17
CA GLY A 199 37.87 21.06 -25.73
C GLY A 199 39.32 21.53 -25.84
N GLY A 200 39.53 22.76 -26.29
CA GLY A 200 40.86 23.31 -26.53
C GLY A 200 41.31 23.23 -27.99
N THR A 201 42.43 23.86 -28.33
CA THR A 201 42.74 24.18 -29.72
C THR A 201 43.35 23.04 -30.56
N ASN A 202 43.71 21.90 -29.94
CA ASN A 202 44.24 20.73 -30.64
C ASN A 202 43.59 19.41 -30.18
N LEU A 203 42.58 18.95 -30.93
CA LEU A 203 41.86 17.69 -30.68
C LEU A 203 42.24 16.56 -31.64
N SER A 204 43.34 16.68 -32.35
CA SER A 204 43.77 15.61 -33.27
C SER A 204 44.42 14.46 -32.50
N ASN A 205 44.07 13.22 -32.86
CA ASN A 205 44.63 11.99 -32.28
C ASN A 205 44.55 11.93 -30.75
N LEU A 206 43.35 12.18 -30.20
CA LEU A 206 43.14 12.10 -28.75
C LEU A 206 43.36 10.68 -28.23
N TYR A 207 43.95 10.60 -27.05
CA TYR A 207 44.17 9.38 -26.31
C TYR A 207 43.57 9.54 -24.91
N TYR A 208 42.66 8.63 -24.54
CA TYR A 208 41.90 8.72 -23.30
C TYR A 208 42.46 7.71 -22.31
N THR A 209 42.52 8.08 -21.04
CA THR A 209 42.84 7.21 -19.91
C THR A 209 41.80 7.42 -18.83
N TRP A 210 40.97 6.42 -18.63
CA TRP A 210 39.97 6.39 -17.58
C TRP A 210 40.49 5.63 -16.38
N ASN A 211 40.09 6.07 -15.20
CA ASN A 211 40.25 5.32 -13.97
C ASN A 211 38.96 5.42 -13.15
N PHE A 212 38.43 4.27 -12.76
CA PHE A 212 37.13 4.16 -12.09
C PHE A 212 37.24 3.86 -10.60
N ASN A 213 38.44 3.87 -10.02
CA ASN A 213 38.64 3.69 -8.60
C ASN A 213 39.76 4.56 -8.01
N THR A 214 39.73 4.73 -6.70
CA THR A 214 40.65 5.60 -5.95
C THR A 214 42.08 5.03 -5.90
N ASP A 215 42.23 3.70 -5.98
CA ASP A 215 43.51 2.98 -5.93
C ASP A 215 44.21 2.85 -7.30
N LYS A 216 43.60 3.37 -8.37
CA LYS A 216 44.11 3.32 -9.75
C LYS A 216 44.37 1.91 -10.29
N THR A 217 43.63 0.93 -9.78
CA THR A 217 43.74 -0.47 -10.23
C THR A 217 42.77 -0.79 -11.38
N ASP A 218 41.75 0.06 -11.59
CA ASP A 218 40.75 -0.08 -12.66
C ASP A 218 40.95 1.02 -13.71
N VAL A 219 41.97 0.84 -14.54
CA VAL A 219 42.43 1.81 -15.55
C VAL A 219 42.26 1.24 -16.94
N VAL A 220 41.61 2.00 -17.83
CA VAL A 220 41.43 1.64 -19.24
C VAL A 220 41.89 2.80 -20.12
N SER A 221 42.75 2.53 -21.09
CA SER A 221 43.33 3.55 -21.97
C SER A 221 43.26 3.18 -23.44
N GLY A 222 43.07 4.18 -24.31
CA GLY A 222 43.01 3.99 -25.76
C GLY A 222 42.39 5.17 -26.49
N PRO A 223 42.58 5.25 -27.84
CA PRO A 223 42.06 6.35 -28.65
C PRO A 223 40.54 6.28 -28.88
N ASN A 224 39.92 5.11 -28.70
CA ASN A 224 38.48 4.87 -28.94
C ASN A 224 37.64 4.86 -27.65
N LEU A 225 38.12 5.50 -26.57
CA LEU A 225 37.45 5.52 -25.26
C LEU A 225 36.82 6.88 -24.94
N ALA A 226 36.40 7.62 -25.97
CA ALA A 226 35.53 8.78 -25.76
C ALA A 226 34.18 8.38 -25.14
N LEU A 227 33.76 7.12 -25.29
CA LEU A 227 32.64 6.49 -24.61
C LEU A 227 33.13 5.18 -23.98
N VAL A 228 32.86 4.96 -22.70
CA VAL A 228 33.33 3.77 -21.97
C VAL A 228 32.29 3.30 -20.96
N THR A 229 32.11 1.99 -20.81
CA THR A 229 31.26 1.40 -19.78
C THR A 229 32.15 0.66 -18.78
N ASN A 230 32.07 1.04 -17.50
CA ASN A 230 32.71 0.27 -16.43
C ASN A 230 31.69 -0.63 -15.74
N GLN A 231 32.09 -1.85 -15.41
CA GLN A 231 31.27 -2.76 -14.61
C GLN A 231 31.78 -2.76 -13.17
N TYR A 232 31.03 -2.15 -12.26
CA TYR A 232 31.35 -2.14 -10.84
C TYR A 232 30.98 -3.47 -10.21
N THR A 233 31.97 -4.33 -9.94
CA THR A 233 31.78 -5.69 -9.39
C THR A 233 32.10 -5.83 -7.91
N SER A 234 32.43 -4.72 -7.24
CA SER A 234 32.73 -4.71 -5.79
C SER A 234 31.90 -3.66 -5.08
N VAL A 235 31.44 -3.99 -3.87
CA VAL A 235 30.75 -3.05 -2.99
C VAL A 235 31.77 -2.12 -2.34
N LYS A 236 31.62 -0.81 -2.54
CA LYS A 236 32.39 0.23 -1.84
C LYS A 236 31.49 1.47 -1.65
N LYS A 237 31.65 2.14 -0.51
CA LYS A 237 30.89 3.34 -0.16
C LYS A 237 30.94 4.42 -1.25
N SER A 238 32.07 4.53 -1.95
CA SER A 238 32.24 5.47 -3.05
C SER A 238 33.41 5.09 -3.97
N PHE A 239 33.26 5.42 -5.25
CA PHE A 239 34.29 5.31 -6.29
C PHE A 239 34.57 6.70 -6.87
N THR A 240 35.85 7.08 -6.87
CA THR A 240 36.36 8.25 -7.60
C THR A 240 36.53 7.89 -9.07
N VAL A 241 36.06 8.76 -9.95
CA VAL A 241 36.21 8.60 -11.40
C VAL A 241 37.12 9.71 -11.93
N SER A 242 38.14 9.35 -12.68
CA SER A 242 39.01 10.30 -13.35
C SER A 242 39.17 9.98 -14.83
N LEU A 243 39.18 11.03 -15.63
CA LEU A 243 39.52 11.01 -17.04
C LEU A 243 40.79 11.85 -17.24
N MET A 244 41.76 11.29 -17.95
CA MET A 244 42.88 12.03 -18.54
C MET A 244 42.78 11.91 -20.06
N VAL A 245 42.96 13.04 -20.76
CA VAL A 245 43.03 13.06 -22.22
C VAL A 245 44.34 13.69 -22.63
N SER A 246 45.03 13.07 -23.61
CA SER A 246 46.22 13.64 -24.25
C SER A 246 46.07 13.69 -25.77
N ASN A 247 46.93 14.45 -26.45
CA ASN A 247 47.00 14.51 -27.91
C ASN A 247 48.42 14.20 -28.43
N SER A 248 48.57 14.13 -29.75
CA SER A 248 49.86 13.79 -30.38
C SER A 248 50.95 14.85 -30.24
N THR A 249 50.62 16.07 -29.80
CA THR A 249 51.61 17.13 -29.53
C THR A 249 52.12 17.12 -28.09
N GLY A 250 51.64 16.18 -27.26
CA GLY A 250 52.06 16.01 -25.87
C GLY A 250 51.27 16.84 -24.86
N GLU A 251 50.22 17.55 -25.27
CA GLU A 251 49.31 18.20 -24.33
C GLU A 251 48.52 17.12 -23.59
N SER A 252 48.24 17.35 -22.30
CA SER A 252 47.39 16.47 -21.51
C SER A 252 46.61 17.24 -20.45
N PHE A 253 45.39 16.81 -20.19
CA PHE A 253 44.53 17.38 -19.16
C PHE A 253 43.84 16.27 -18.39
N SER A 254 43.58 16.49 -17.10
CA SER A 254 42.92 15.51 -16.23
C SER A 254 41.73 16.14 -15.50
N ARG A 255 40.64 15.37 -15.41
CA ARG A 255 39.45 15.72 -14.64
C ARG A 255 39.14 14.58 -13.67
N ILE A 256 39.01 14.90 -12.39
CA ILE A 256 38.65 13.97 -11.31
C ILE A 256 37.30 14.39 -10.71
N ARG A 257 36.42 13.42 -10.46
CA ARG A 257 35.25 13.57 -9.60
C ARG A 257 35.36 12.57 -8.45
N GLU A 258 35.60 13.11 -7.25
CA GLU A 258 35.67 12.32 -6.03
C GLU A 258 34.28 11.82 -5.62
N ASP A 259 34.23 10.62 -5.05
CA ASP A 259 33.02 9.99 -4.54
C ASP A 259 31.81 10.05 -5.48
N TYR A 260 32.08 9.73 -6.75
CA TYR A 260 31.14 9.98 -7.84
C TYR A 260 30.10 8.87 -8.01
N ILE A 261 30.50 7.62 -7.82
CA ILE A 261 29.60 6.47 -7.89
C ILE A 261 29.57 5.78 -6.53
N THR A 262 28.38 5.51 -6.00
CA THR A 262 28.21 4.68 -4.79
C THR A 262 27.65 3.33 -5.21
N VAL A 263 28.33 2.25 -4.80
CA VAL A 263 27.90 0.87 -5.14
C VAL A 263 27.71 0.08 -3.85
N GLY A 264 26.47 -0.24 -3.52
CA GLY A 264 26.09 -0.99 -2.33
C GLY A 264 25.77 -2.45 -2.61
N ALA A 265 25.59 -3.22 -1.54
CA ALA A 265 25.05 -4.57 -1.62
C ALA A 265 23.52 -4.52 -1.67
N SER A 266 22.90 -5.37 -2.50
CA SER A 266 21.45 -5.60 -2.47
C SER A 266 21.02 -6.46 -1.28
N ASN A 267 21.91 -7.34 -0.81
CA ASN A 267 21.71 -8.22 0.33
C ASN A 267 22.82 -7.98 1.37
N VAL A 268 22.40 -7.76 2.61
CA VAL A 268 23.26 -7.51 3.78
C VAL A 268 22.91 -8.54 4.86
N TYR A 269 23.88 -9.00 5.63
CA TYR A 269 23.70 -10.09 6.59
C TYR A 269 24.05 -9.66 8.01
N VAL A 270 23.25 -10.09 8.98
CA VAL A 270 23.42 -9.83 10.42
C VAL A 270 23.46 -11.15 11.19
N SER A 271 24.54 -11.38 11.93
CA SER A 271 24.70 -12.52 12.84
C SER A 271 25.57 -12.12 14.03
N PRO A 272 25.18 -12.44 15.28
CA PRO A 272 26.01 -12.16 16.47
C PRO A 272 27.38 -12.85 16.42
N THR A 273 27.52 -13.89 15.58
CA THR A 273 28.76 -14.64 15.39
C THR A 273 29.49 -14.29 14.08
N GLY A 274 28.97 -13.32 13.31
CA GLY A 274 29.61 -12.85 12.09
C GLY A 274 30.95 -12.17 12.34
N GLY A 275 31.76 -12.01 11.29
CA GLY A 275 33.07 -11.38 11.37
C GLY A 275 33.03 -9.86 11.56
N ASN A 276 31.86 -9.24 11.41
CA ASN A 276 31.66 -7.79 11.43
C ASN A 276 32.55 -7.06 10.40
N LEU A 277 32.63 -7.62 9.20
CA LEU A 277 33.46 -7.13 8.11
C LEU A 277 32.58 -6.53 7.02
N TYR A 278 32.59 -5.20 6.91
CA TYR A 278 31.97 -4.52 5.77
C TYR A 278 32.53 -5.10 4.46
N PRO A 279 31.71 -5.48 3.47
CA PRO A 279 30.34 -5.03 3.22
C PRO A 279 29.20 -5.93 3.74
N PHE A 280 29.48 -6.89 4.63
CA PHE A 280 28.45 -7.77 5.23
C PHE A 280 27.63 -8.55 4.18
N THR A 281 28.23 -8.95 3.05
CA THR A 281 27.54 -9.58 1.91
C THR A 281 27.36 -11.10 2.03
N ASN A 282 27.77 -11.69 3.16
CA ASN A 282 27.61 -13.11 3.47
C ASN A 282 27.65 -13.32 5.00
N TRP A 283 27.31 -14.53 5.46
CA TRP A 283 27.27 -14.87 6.89
C TRP A 283 28.62 -14.81 7.61
N ASN A 284 29.74 -15.13 6.94
CA ASN A 284 31.06 -15.07 7.57
C ASN A 284 31.45 -13.62 7.88
N ASP A 285 31.08 -12.70 7.00
CA ASP A 285 31.41 -11.28 7.13
C ASP A 285 30.31 -10.48 7.84
N ALA A 286 29.16 -11.09 8.14
CA ALA A 286 27.96 -10.43 8.65
C ALA A 286 28.22 -9.44 9.80
N ALA A 287 27.44 -8.36 9.84
CA ALA A 287 27.44 -7.43 10.97
C ALA A 287 26.98 -8.14 12.24
N ASN A 288 27.51 -7.75 13.40
CA ASN A 288 27.15 -8.39 14.67
C ASN A 288 25.78 -7.99 15.20
N ASP A 289 25.26 -6.86 14.75
CA ASP A 289 23.98 -6.32 15.16
C ASP A 289 23.31 -5.58 13.98
N ILE A 290 22.00 -5.37 14.10
CA ILE A 290 21.19 -4.75 13.06
C ILE A 290 21.60 -3.28 12.86
N ALA A 291 21.89 -2.55 13.92
CA ALA A 291 22.24 -1.13 13.83
C ALA A 291 23.53 -0.89 13.03
N THR A 292 24.53 -1.76 13.20
CA THR A 292 25.76 -1.76 12.43
C THR A 292 25.51 -2.01 10.94
N ALA A 293 24.57 -2.91 10.60
CA ALA A 293 24.19 -3.18 9.21
C ALA A 293 23.40 -2.04 8.56
N LEU A 294 22.61 -1.27 9.33
CA LEU A 294 21.77 -0.20 8.77
C LEU A 294 22.58 0.91 8.09
N THR A 295 23.65 1.38 8.74
CA THR A 295 24.38 2.58 8.31
C THR A 295 24.90 2.53 6.87
N PRO A 296 25.49 1.42 6.39
CA PRO A 296 25.96 1.34 5.00
C PRO A 296 24.94 0.81 3.99
N THR A 297 23.74 0.42 4.42
CA THR A 297 22.75 -0.24 3.56
C THR A 297 22.04 0.80 2.69
N LEU A 298 21.96 0.54 1.38
CA LEU A 298 21.28 1.43 0.44
C LEU A 298 19.76 1.18 0.45
N ASP A 299 19.00 2.22 0.10
CA ASP A 299 17.57 2.08 -0.17
C ASP A 299 17.30 1.01 -1.24
N GLY A 300 16.27 0.19 -1.01
CA GLY A 300 15.88 -0.97 -1.81
C GLY A 300 16.55 -2.28 -1.41
N ALA A 301 17.52 -2.27 -0.48
CA ALA A 301 18.22 -3.48 -0.07
C ALA A 301 17.45 -4.30 0.97
N THR A 302 17.88 -5.54 1.15
CA THR A 302 17.39 -6.46 2.20
C THR A 302 18.51 -6.79 3.19
N ILE A 303 18.20 -6.66 4.48
CA ILE A 303 19.03 -7.12 5.59
C ILE A 303 18.46 -8.46 6.10
N PHE A 304 19.20 -9.54 5.92
CA PHE A 304 18.89 -10.86 6.44
C PHE A 304 19.47 -11.03 7.85
N VAL A 305 18.62 -11.40 8.81
CA VAL A 305 19.00 -11.54 10.21
C VAL A 305 18.95 -13.02 10.60
N ALA A 306 20.08 -13.53 11.09
CA ALA A 306 20.22 -14.92 11.53
C ALA A 306 19.33 -15.24 12.73
N ASP A 307 19.19 -16.54 12.99
CA ASP A 307 18.50 -17.04 14.19
C ASP A 307 19.35 -16.73 15.42
N SER A 308 18.80 -15.96 16.35
CA SER A 308 19.40 -15.67 17.65
C SER A 308 18.43 -14.89 18.53
N HIS A 309 18.75 -14.79 19.81
CA HIS A 309 18.22 -13.79 20.72
C HIS A 309 19.12 -12.55 20.69
N TYR A 310 18.60 -11.43 20.20
CA TYR A 310 19.30 -10.15 20.09
C TYR A 310 18.83 -9.22 21.22
N TYR A 311 19.71 -8.99 22.19
CA TYR A 311 19.50 -8.01 23.27
C TYR A 311 19.93 -6.63 22.79
N ILE A 312 18.97 -5.72 22.63
CA ILE A 312 19.28 -4.36 22.17
C ILE A 312 19.57 -3.44 23.36
N THR A 313 20.47 -2.50 23.15
CA THR A 313 20.85 -1.47 24.14
C THR A 313 20.26 -0.10 23.83
N SER A 314 19.64 0.05 22.66
CA SER A 314 18.96 1.26 22.19
C SER A 314 17.99 0.90 21.05
N SER A 315 17.02 1.78 20.78
CA SER A 315 16.03 1.58 19.70
C SER A 315 16.69 1.46 18.33
N ILE A 316 16.28 0.46 17.55
CA ILE A 316 16.73 0.26 16.18
C ILE A 316 15.95 1.21 15.27
N SER A 317 16.58 2.32 14.89
CA SER A 317 15.97 3.35 14.03
C SER A 317 16.17 3.05 12.55
N VAL A 318 15.06 2.81 11.85
CA VAL A 318 14.99 2.49 10.42
C VAL A 318 14.44 3.70 9.66
N ALA A 319 15.37 4.52 9.14
CA ALA A 319 15.06 5.73 8.37
C ALA A 319 15.19 5.56 6.84
N SER A 320 15.65 4.39 6.40
CA SER A 320 15.87 4.05 5.00
C SER A 320 14.75 3.17 4.45
N CYS A 321 14.56 3.20 3.13
CA CYS A 321 13.60 2.34 2.43
C CYS A 321 14.20 0.94 2.25
N ILE A 322 14.20 0.12 3.29
CA ILE A 322 14.86 -1.20 3.30
C ILE A 322 13.95 -2.27 3.88
N THR A 323 14.23 -3.53 3.55
CA THR A 323 13.62 -4.68 4.22
C THR A 323 14.58 -5.26 5.24
N ILE A 324 14.13 -5.45 6.48
CA ILE A 324 14.84 -6.21 7.51
C ILE A 324 14.03 -7.48 7.73
N GLN A 325 14.65 -8.63 7.53
CA GLN A 325 13.96 -9.91 7.46
C GLN A 325 14.67 -10.96 8.31
N SER A 326 13.91 -11.63 9.18
CA SER A 326 14.33 -12.85 9.85
C SER A 326 14.47 -13.99 8.85
N MET A 327 15.51 -14.82 9.01
CA MET A 327 15.73 -15.99 8.15
C MET A 327 14.68 -17.09 8.34
N ASN A 328 14.32 -17.39 9.59
CA ASN A 328 13.45 -18.53 9.91
C ASN A 328 12.23 -18.13 10.77
N GLY A 329 11.86 -16.85 10.70
CA GLY A 329 10.65 -16.32 11.31
C GLY A 329 10.75 -16.07 12.82
N PRO A 330 9.62 -15.70 13.45
CA PRO A 330 9.62 -15.10 14.78
C PRO A 330 10.01 -16.07 15.88
N SER A 331 9.84 -17.38 15.67
CA SER A 331 10.24 -18.38 16.67
C SER A 331 11.76 -18.55 16.81
N GLN A 332 12.54 -18.08 15.83
CA GLN A 332 14.00 -18.27 15.78
C GLN A 332 14.78 -16.96 15.94
N THR A 333 14.19 -15.82 15.56
CA THR A 333 14.86 -14.51 15.63
C THR A 333 14.10 -13.57 16.57
N ILE A 334 14.67 -13.38 17.75
CA ILE A 334 14.07 -12.63 18.87
C ILE A 334 14.80 -11.30 19.03
N ILE A 335 14.07 -10.19 19.03
CA ILE A 335 14.54 -8.86 19.35
C ILE A 335 14.00 -8.47 20.73
N ASP A 336 14.90 -8.27 21.68
CA ASP A 336 14.57 -8.07 23.09
C ASP A 336 15.01 -6.69 23.58
N GLY A 337 14.01 -5.85 23.88
CA GLY A 337 14.17 -4.49 24.40
C GLY A 337 14.69 -4.40 25.84
N CYS A 338 14.87 -5.56 26.51
CA CYS A 338 15.41 -5.70 27.85
C CYS A 338 14.63 -4.93 28.94
N ASN A 339 13.33 -4.69 28.73
CA ASN A 339 12.44 -3.90 29.58
C ASN A 339 12.86 -2.44 29.77
N SER A 340 13.69 -1.90 28.87
CA SER A 340 14.19 -0.53 28.99
C SER A 340 14.26 0.25 27.68
N ASN A 341 14.13 -0.43 26.54
CA ASN A 341 14.27 0.18 25.22
C ASN A 341 13.04 -0.08 24.38
N GLN A 342 12.57 0.93 23.65
CA GLN A 342 11.75 0.70 22.46
C GLN A 342 12.52 -0.20 21.49
N CYS A 343 11.90 -1.22 20.89
CA CYS A 343 12.65 -2.14 20.01
C CYS A 343 12.98 -1.54 18.65
N PHE A 344 11.97 -1.08 17.94
CA PHE A 344 12.13 -0.50 16.60
C PHE A 344 11.44 0.86 16.48
N SER A 345 12.06 1.74 15.68
CA SER A 345 11.44 2.98 15.21
C SER A 345 11.51 3.03 13.68
N LEU A 346 10.37 3.03 13.00
CA LEU A 346 10.28 3.14 11.55
C LEU A 346 9.89 4.57 11.19
N SER A 347 10.72 5.23 10.39
CA SER A 347 10.48 6.61 9.95
C SER A 347 10.46 6.77 8.43
N ASN A 348 10.47 5.67 7.69
CA ASN A 348 10.38 5.65 6.24
C ASN A 348 9.20 4.78 5.78
N THR A 349 8.41 5.30 4.85
CA THR A 349 7.21 4.63 4.32
C THR A 349 7.51 3.30 3.61
N GLY A 350 8.73 3.14 3.07
CA GLY A 350 9.20 1.92 2.42
C GLY A 350 9.97 0.96 3.33
N ALA A 351 10.12 1.26 4.63
CA ALA A 351 10.74 0.35 5.58
C ALA A 351 9.83 -0.87 5.85
N VAL A 352 10.42 -2.07 5.84
CA VAL A 352 9.72 -3.33 6.10
C VAL A 352 10.43 -4.09 7.22
N LEU A 353 9.68 -4.49 8.26
CA LEU A 353 10.09 -5.48 9.25
C LEU A 353 9.33 -6.77 9.03
N ASP A 354 10.05 -7.87 8.83
CA ASP A 354 9.46 -9.17 8.49
C ASP A 354 9.99 -10.31 9.38
N GLY A 355 9.07 -10.97 10.10
CA GLY A 355 9.35 -12.28 10.68
C GLY A 355 10.04 -12.27 12.05
N PHE A 356 9.89 -11.24 12.87
CA PHE A 356 10.56 -11.15 14.18
C PHE A 356 9.64 -11.44 15.36
N MET A 357 10.19 -12.07 16.41
CA MET A 357 9.60 -11.97 17.75
C MET A 357 10.17 -10.73 18.43
N ILE A 358 9.30 -9.79 18.80
CA ILE A 358 9.67 -8.49 19.39
C ILE A 358 9.11 -8.44 20.80
N ILE A 359 10.01 -8.48 21.79
CA ILE A 359 9.65 -8.65 23.20
C ILE A 359 10.34 -7.68 24.13
N ASN A 360 9.72 -7.50 25.30
CA ASN A 360 10.22 -6.71 26.42
C ASN A 360 10.68 -5.30 26.01
N GLY A 361 10.12 -4.76 24.94
CA GLY A 361 10.29 -3.37 24.56
C GLY A 361 9.60 -2.48 25.57
N ALA A 362 10.29 -1.48 26.10
CA ALA A 362 9.71 -0.58 27.10
C ALA A 362 10.17 0.87 26.89
N THR A 363 9.23 1.81 26.99
CA THR A 363 9.52 3.25 26.96
C THR A 363 8.49 4.02 27.80
N ASN A 364 8.86 5.21 28.28
CA ASN A 364 7.91 6.16 28.88
C ASN A 364 7.20 7.01 27.81
N GLU A 365 7.63 6.91 26.57
CA GLU A 365 6.99 7.51 25.39
C GLU A 365 6.06 6.46 24.74
N ASP A 366 5.96 6.45 23.42
CA ASP A 366 4.99 5.63 22.69
C ASP A 366 5.66 4.49 21.91
N GLY A 367 4.93 3.41 21.65
CA GLY A 367 5.41 2.28 20.83
C GLY A 367 6.48 1.46 21.53
N GLY A 368 6.09 0.63 22.52
CA GLY A 368 7.04 -0.13 23.34
C GLY A 368 7.83 -1.15 22.52
N GLY A 369 7.12 -1.94 21.72
CA GLY A 369 7.76 -2.82 20.74
C GLY A 369 8.19 -2.01 19.51
N ILE A 370 7.22 -1.36 18.86
CA ILE A 370 7.44 -0.71 17.57
C ILE A 370 6.79 0.66 17.56
N TYR A 371 7.53 1.67 17.13
CA TYR A 371 7.01 2.98 16.80
C TYR A 371 7.09 3.22 15.31
N ILE A 372 5.96 3.55 14.69
CA ILE A 372 5.83 3.85 13.26
C ILE A 372 5.49 5.34 13.15
N ASN A 373 6.45 6.15 12.70
CA ASN A 373 6.29 7.59 12.59
C ASN A 373 5.48 7.99 11.35
N GLN A 374 5.91 7.54 10.17
CA GLN A 374 5.27 7.92 8.90
C GLN A 374 5.34 6.75 7.91
N GLY A 375 4.29 5.94 7.90
CA GLY A 375 4.22 4.70 7.12
C GLY A 375 5.29 3.66 7.50
N GLY A 376 5.38 2.61 6.69
CA GLY A 376 6.19 1.41 6.96
C GLY A 376 5.32 0.17 7.11
N ILE A 377 5.96 -0.99 7.02
CA ILE A 377 5.27 -2.29 7.02
C ILE A 377 5.87 -3.16 8.10
N VAL A 378 5.03 -3.66 8.99
CA VAL A 378 5.36 -4.71 9.95
C VAL A 378 4.56 -5.94 9.58
N GLN A 379 5.24 -7.04 9.26
CA GLN A 379 4.59 -8.26 8.82
C GLN A 379 5.17 -9.54 9.41
N ASN A 380 4.32 -10.55 9.55
CA ASN A 380 4.72 -11.90 10.00
C ASN A 380 5.44 -11.91 11.38
N CYS A 381 5.20 -10.89 12.21
CA CYS A 381 5.86 -10.72 13.49
C CYS A 381 5.01 -11.23 14.65
N VAL A 382 5.68 -11.62 15.74
CA VAL A 382 5.06 -11.82 17.06
C VAL A 382 5.51 -10.68 17.96
N ILE A 383 4.60 -9.81 18.37
CA ILE A 383 4.89 -8.62 19.17
C ILE A 383 4.28 -8.87 20.55
N SER A 384 5.14 -9.15 21.53
CA SER A 384 4.67 -9.65 22.84
C SER A 384 5.34 -9.00 24.02
N SER A 385 4.59 -8.79 25.11
CA SER A 385 5.16 -8.37 26.39
C SER A 385 5.93 -7.05 26.32
N ASN A 386 5.49 -6.13 25.45
CA ASN A 386 6.05 -4.78 25.35
C ASN A 386 5.19 -3.78 26.13
N ALA A 387 5.79 -2.67 26.58
CA ALA A 387 5.16 -1.67 27.43
C ALA A 387 5.44 -0.22 26.98
N ALA A 388 4.42 0.65 26.97
CA ALA A 388 4.60 2.07 26.63
C ALA A 388 3.55 2.99 27.31
N SER A 389 3.66 4.30 27.09
CA SER A 389 2.58 5.24 27.38
C SER A 389 1.36 4.98 26.48
N MET A 390 1.56 4.95 25.16
CA MET A 390 0.56 4.56 24.16
C MET A 390 1.13 3.52 23.21
N GLY A 391 0.30 2.59 22.74
CA GLY A 391 0.72 1.56 21.79
C GLY A 391 1.76 0.64 22.41
N GLY A 392 1.37 -0.14 23.43
CA GLY A 392 2.27 -1.00 24.18
C GLY A 392 3.08 -1.92 23.26
N GLY A 393 2.40 -2.58 22.32
CA GLY A 393 3.03 -3.33 21.24
C GLY A 393 3.47 -2.42 20.10
N VAL A 394 2.52 -1.73 19.47
CA VAL A 394 2.76 -0.88 18.29
C VAL A 394 2.09 0.48 18.45
N TYR A 395 2.81 1.54 18.12
CA TYR A 395 2.25 2.87 17.93
C TYR A 395 2.40 3.31 16.47
N MET A 396 1.30 3.71 15.84
CA MET A 396 1.26 4.26 14.48
C MET A 396 0.87 5.73 14.54
N MET A 397 1.83 6.62 14.30
CA MET A 397 1.59 8.06 14.30
C MET A 397 0.88 8.50 13.02
N GLN A 398 1.49 8.30 11.84
CA GLN A 398 0.93 8.69 10.54
C GLN A 398 0.85 7.50 9.59
N GLY A 399 -0.25 6.75 9.67
CA GLY A 399 -0.46 5.53 8.89
C GLY A 399 0.51 4.39 9.23
N GLY A 400 0.74 3.51 8.27
CA GLY A 400 1.50 2.26 8.45
C GLY A 400 0.65 1.03 8.17
N VAL A 401 1.32 -0.11 8.00
CA VAL A 401 0.69 -1.40 7.78
C VAL A 401 1.20 -2.39 8.81
N VAL A 402 0.31 -2.96 9.60
CA VAL A 402 0.59 -4.09 10.48
C VAL A 402 -0.22 -5.27 10.00
N ARG A 403 0.43 -6.29 9.44
CA ARG A 403 -0.28 -7.42 8.83
C ARG A 403 0.30 -8.79 9.13
N ASN A 404 -0.55 -9.81 9.19
CA ASN A 404 -0.13 -11.19 9.49
C ASN A 404 0.64 -11.29 10.83
N CYS A 405 0.30 -10.45 11.81
CA CYS A 405 1.02 -10.34 13.07
C CYS A 405 0.21 -10.94 14.23
N ARG A 406 0.92 -11.40 15.25
CA ARG A 406 0.35 -11.79 16.54
C ARG A 406 0.78 -10.77 17.58
N ILE A 407 -0.15 -9.96 18.08
CA ILE A 407 0.09 -8.91 19.07
C ILE A 407 -0.48 -9.37 20.42
N ILE A 408 0.40 -9.79 21.33
CA ILE A 408 0.04 -10.60 22.49
C ILE A 408 0.55 -9.97 23.80
N GLY A 409 -0.29 -9.79 24.80
CA GLY A 409 0.21 -9.52 26.16
C GLY A 409 1.00 -8.21 26.30
N ASN A 410 0.75 -7.21 25.46
CA ASN A 410 1.41 -5.90 25.54
C ASN A 410 0.61 -4.96 26.45
N SER A 411 1.28 -3.96 27.04
CA SER A 411 0.69 -3.07 28.03
C SER A 411 0.89 -1.59 27.70
N ALA A 412 -0.15 -0.77 27.85
CA ALA A 412 -0.06 0.68 27.72
C ALA A 412 -0.59 1.39 28.98
N VAL A 413 0.08 2.46 29.41
CA VAL A 413 -0.35 3.28 30.55
C VAL A 413 -1.59 4.11 30.19
N ARG A 414 -1.78 4.48 28.92
CA ARG A 414 -2.89 5.32 28.48
C ARG A 414 -3.77 4.59 27.47
N TYR A 415 -3.33 4.45 26.23
CA TYR A 415 -4.19 3.99 25.14
C TYR A 415 -3.53 2.91 24.28
N GLY A 416 -4.32 1.97 23.76
CA GLY A 416 -3.83 0.98 22.80
C GLY A 416 -2.83 0.02 23.44
N GLY A 417 -3.30 -0.90 24.29
CA GLY A 417 -2.43 -1.88 24.94
C GLY A 417 -1.64 -2.68 23.90
N GLY A 418 -2.34 -3.17 22.88
CA GLY A 418 -1.73 -3.82 21.72
C GLY A 418 -1.24 -2.80 20.71
N ILE A 419 -2.18 -2.05 20.12
CA ILE A 419 -1.90 -1.10 19.03
C ILE A 419 -2.58 0.25 19.31
N PHE A 420 -1.88 1.35 19.07
CA PHE A 420 -2.44 2.69 19.02
C PHE A 420 -2.25 3.26 17.61
N CYS A 421 -3.32 3.78 17.00
CA CYS A 421 -3.28 4.44 15.69
C CYS A 421 -3.71 5.90 15.87
N HIS A 422 -2.87 6.87 15.48
CA HIS A 422 -3.17 8.29 15.67
C HIS A 422 -3.68 9.01 14.41
N GLU A 423 -3.13 8.70 13.23
CA GLU A 423 -3.55 9.28 11.94
C GLU A 423 -3.71 8.17 10.89
N GLY A 424 -4.67 7.27 11.12
CA GLY A 424 -5.00 6.15 10.23
C GLY A 424 -4.00 4.97 10.25
N GLY A 425 -4.04 4.15 9.19
CA GLY A 425 -3.25 2.92 9.06
C GLY A 425 -4.08 1.70 8.66
N LEU A 426 -3.41 0.59 8.36
CA LEU A 426 -4.02 -0.70 8.05
C LEU A 426 -3.56 -1.75 9.07
N ILE A 427 -4.51 -2.33 9.79
CA ILE A 427 -4.30 -3.52 10.61
C ILE A 427 -5.03 -4.67 9.93
N GLU A 428 -4.29 -5.65 9.46
CA GLU A 428 -4.83 -6.71 8.61
C GLU A 428 -4.41 -8.10 9.04
N ASN A 429 -5.34 -9.06 9.05
CA ASN A 429 -5.00 -10.47 9.24
C ASN A 429 -4.19 -10.72 10.53
N CYS A 430 -4.53 -10.00 11.59
CA CYS A 430 -3.80 -10.04 12.86
C CYS A 430 -4.62 -10.74 13.94
N LEU A 431 -3.91 -11.44 14.84
CA LEU A 431 -4.44 -11.86 16.13
C LEU A 431 -3.98 -10.84 17.19
N ILE A 432 -4.93 -10.18 17.86
CA ILE A 432 -4.67 -9.19 18.90
C ILE A 432 -5.31 -9.69 20.19
N THR A 433 -4.50 -10.17 21.13
CA THR A 433 -5.00 -10.84 22.32
C THR A 433 -4.23 -10.53 23.59
N GLU A 434 -4.91 -10.59 24.74
CA GLU A 434 -4.31 -10.44 26.07
C GLU A 434 -3.61 -9.10 26.31
N ASN A 435 -3.86 -8.09 25.48
CA ASN A 435 -3.24 -6.79 25.66
C ASN A 435 -4.01 -5.95 26.70
N LEU A 436 -3.27 -5.11 27.42
CA LEU A 436 -3.76 -4.31 28.52
C LEU A 436 -3.55 -2.82 28.25
N SER A 437 -4.60 -2.03 28.32
CA SER A 437 -4.50 -0.58 28.49
C SER A 437 -5.03 -0.20 29.87
N ALA A 438 -4.40 0.75 30.55
CA ALA A 438 -4.97 1.26 31.80
C ALA A 438 -6.17 2.19 31.57
N GLU A 439 -6.25 2.94 30.46
CA GLU A 439 -7.43 3.74 30.10
C GLU A 439 -8.28 3.00 29.04
N CYS A 440 -8.10 3.27 27.76
CA CYS A 440 -9.01 2.82 26.69
C CYS A 440 -8.30 2.03 25.58
N GLY A 441 -9.05 1.16 24.87
CA GLY A 441 -8.52 0.40 23.74
C GLY A 441 -7.49 -0.62 24.17
N GLY A 442 -7.90 -1.65 24.92
CA GLY A 442 -6.98 -2.69 25.40
C GLY A 442 -6.27 -3.39 24.24
N GLY A 443 -7.02 -3.80 23.22
CA GLY A 443 -6.47 -4.33 21.98
C GLY A 443 -5.96 -3.23 21.06
N VAL A 444 -6.89 -2.41 20.56
CA VAL A 444 -6.63 -1.33 19.61
C VAL A 444 -7.27 -0.02 20.09
N ASN A 445 -6.51 1.06 20.08
CA ASN A 445 -7.05 2.41 20.02
C ASN A 445 -6.86 2.94 18.59
N SER A 446 -7.88 3.64 18.07
CA SER A 446 -7.76 4.47 16.89
C SER A 446 -8.25 5.88 17.19
N ASP A 447 -7.33 6.81 17.24
CA ASP A 447 -7.52 8.25 17.31
C ASP A 447 -7.33 8.87 15.90
N PHE A 448 -7.94 10.03 15.66
CA PHE A 448 -7.78 10.93 14.50
C PHE A 448 -7.62 10.28 13.08
N PHE A 449 -8.61 10.43 12.18
CA PHE A 449 -8.68 9.89 10.79
C PHE A 449 -8.99 8.38 10.58
N SER A 450 -9.48 8.06 9.36
CA SER A 450 -10.05 6.78 8.94
C SER A 450 -9.01 5.67 8.73
N GLY A 451 -8.64 4.95 9.80
CA GLY A 451 -7.92 3.67 9.71
C GLY A 451 -8.80 2.52 9.23
N THR A 452 -8.18 1.43 8.79
CA THR A 452 -8.87 0.16 8.44
C THR A 452 -8.38 -0.98 9.31
N ILE A 453 -9.31 -1.70 9.92
CA ILE A 453 -9.06 -2.98 10.59
C ILE A 453 -9.79 -4.05 9.80
N ALA A 454 -9.06 -4.96 9.17
CA ALA A 454 -9.65 -5.97 8.31
C ALA A 454 -9.18 -7.36 8.72
N ASN A 455 -10.08 -8.34 8.63
CA ASN A 455 -9.68 -9.74 8.70
C ASN A 455 -8.97 -10.10 10.03
N CYS A 456 -9.32 -9.45 11.14
CA CYS A 456 -8.62 -9.59 12.43
C CYS A 456 -9.43 -10.38 13.46
N THR A 457 -8.74 -11.00 14.41
CA THR A 457 -9.35 -11.57 15.64
C THR A 457 -8.82 -10.79 16.85
N ILE A 458 -9.71 -10.03 17.50
CA ILE A 458 -9.41 -9.14 18.63
C ILE A 458 -10.14 -9.66 19.86
N VAL A 459 -9.42 -10.34 20.76
CA VAL A 459 -10.02 -11.14 21.83
C VAL A 459 -9.26 -11.04 23.14
N SER A 460 -9.93 -11.21 24.27
CA SER A 460 -9.27 -11.26 25.60
C SER A 460 -8.42 -10.04 25.95
N ASN A 461 -8.65 -8.88 25.34
CA ASN A 461 -7.93 -7.65 25.66
C ASN A 461 -8.67 -6.89 26.77
N THR A 462 -7.92 -6.14 27.58
CA THR A 462 -8.44 -5.45 28.76
C THR A 462 -8.15 -3.95 28.72
N ALA A 463 -9.16 -3.12 29.02
CA ALA A 463 -9.03 -1.68 29.23
C ALA A 463 -9.40 -1.37 30.69
N ALA A 464 -8.45 -1.25 31.61
CA ALA A 464 -8.68 -1.40 33.05
C ALA A 464 -9.65 -0.36 33.66
N SER A 465 -9.61 0.89 33.20
CA SER A 465 -10.44 1.98 33.74
C SER A 465 -11.24 2.77 32.70
N GLY A 466 -11.10 2.44 31.41
CA GLY A 466 -11.78 3.13 30.32
C GLY A 466 -12.64 2.22 29.45
N TRP A 467 -12.79 2.61 28.19
CA TRP A 467 -13.76 2.03 27.26
C TRP A 467 -13.10 1.17 26.19
N GLY A 468 -13.89 0.24 25.62
CA GLY A 468 -13.48 -0.56 24.48
C GLY A 468 -12.31 -1.50 24.80
N GLY A 469 -12.58 -2.57 25.55
CA GLY A 469 -11.54 -3.55 25.90
C GLY A 469 -10.83 -4.09 24.65
N GLY A 470 -11.57 -4.32 23.57
CA GLY A 470 -11.03 -4.73 22.27
C GLY A 470 -10.64 -3.53 21.42
N ILE A 471 -11.61 -2.67 21.08
CA ILE A 471 -11.39 -1.48 20.24
C ILE A 471 -11.98 -0.25 20.92
N TRP A 472 -11.20 0.82 21.02
CA TRP A 472 -11.73 2.16 21.24
C TRP A 472 -11.45 3.05 20.02
N ALA A 473 -12.51 3.56 19.41
CA ALA A 473 -12.42 4.44 18.25
C ALA A 473 -12.88 5.86 18.64
N TYR A 474 -11.97 6.82 18.52
CA TYR A 474 -12.20 8.22 18.89
C TYR A 474 -12.29 9.08 17.62
N HIS A 475 -13.47 9.68 17.39
CA HIS A 475 -13.78 10.70 16.37
C HIS A 475 -13.83 10.32 14.87
N HIS A 476 -13.94 9.07 14.41
CA HIS A 476 -13.83 8.81 12.95
C HIS A 476 -14.61 7.63 12.33
N GLN A 477 -14.95 7.83 11.04
CA GLN A 477 -15.51 6.90 10.05
C GLN A 477 -14.54 5.75 9.62
N GLY A 478 -13.70 5.26 10.54
CA GLY A 478 -12.83 4.10 10.28
C GLY A 478 -13.65 2.87 9.90
N ILE A 479 -13.08 1.98 9.09
CA ILE A 479 -13.75 0.76 8.63
C ILE A 479 -13.17 -0.43 9.39
N ILE A 480 -14.03 -1.13 10.12
CA ILE A 480 -13.72 -2.45 10.66
C ILE A 480 -14.49 -3.46 9.81
N GLN A 481 -13.79 -4.40 9.18
CA GLN A 481 -14.44 -5.40 8.33
C GLN A 481 -13.92 -6.82 8.55
N ASN A 482 -14.80 -7.81 8.34
CA ASN A 482 -14.47 -9.24 8.43
C ASN A 482 -13.70 -9.62 9.71
N SER A 483 -13.99 -8.95 10.82
CA SER A 483 -13.21 -9.08 12.05
C SER A 483 -14.06 -9.58 13.21
N ILE A 484 -13.45 -10.39 14.08
CA ILE A 484 -14.04 -10.84 15.34
C ILE A 484 -13.55 -9.91 16.46
N ILE A 485 -14.48 -9.36 17.23
CA ILE A 485 -14.22 -8.54 18.41
C ILE A 485 -15.05 -9.10 19.56
N TYR A 486 -14.45 -9.97 20.38
CA TYR A 486 -15.20 -10.73 21.39
C TYR A 486 -14.36 -11.05 22.64
N PHE A 487 -15.01 -11.37 23.75
CA PHE A 487 -14.35 -11.68 25.04
C PHE A 487 -13.37 -10.62 25.53
N ASN A 488 -13.51 -9.37 25.12
CA ASN A 488 -12.68 -8.29 25.62
C ASN A 488 -13.31 -7.69 26.88
N ASN A 489 -12.47 -7.31 27.84
CA ASN A 489 -12.89 -6.80 29.14
C ASN A 489 -12.65 -5.28 29.25
N PRO A 490 -13.64 -4.44 28.94
CA PRO A 490 -13.60 -3.04 29.34
C PRO A 490 -13.83 -2.96 30.86
N GLY A 491 -13.09 -2.12 31.57
CA GLY A 491 -13.42 -1.69 32.94
C GLY A 491 -14.75 -0.91 33.03
N GLY A 492 -15.46 -0.78 31.91
CA GLY A 492 -16.80 -0.18 31.73
C GLY A 492 -17.67 -0.96 30.73
N THR A 493 -17.99 -0.39 29.56
CA THR A 493 -19.04 -0.90 28.63
C THR A 493 -18.47 -1.53 27.34
N ASN A 494 -18.79 -2.81 27.11
CA ASN A 494 -18.70 -3.59 25.86
C ASN A 494 -17.34 -3.83 25.15
N ASN A 495 -17.31 -4.84 24.27
CA ASN A 495 -16.12 -5.27 23.50
C ASN A 495 -15.44 -4.12 22.73
N TYR A 496 -16.22 -3.11 22.33
CA TYR A 496 -15.75 -1.91 21.65
C TYR A 496 -16.49 -0.67 22.18
N SER A 497 -15.96 0.51 21.90
CA SER A 497 -16.62 1.79 22.19
C SER A 497 -16.27 2.85 21.13
N ASN A 498 -17.22 3.73 20.83
CA ASN A 498 -17.09 4.85 19.89
C ASN A 498 -17.39 6.19 20.61
N SER A 499 -16.79 7.30 20.18
CA SER A 499 -17.25 8.63 20.62
C SER A 499 -18.62 8.95 19.99
N SER A 500 -19.51 9.60 20.74
CA SER A 500 -20.95 9.70 20.42
C SER A 500 -21.33 10.60 19.24
N THR A 501 -20.37 11.07 18.43
CA THR A 501 -20.64 11.97 17.29
C THR A 501 -20.15 11.43 15.94
N ASP A 502 -19.19 10.50 15.91
CA ASP A 502 -18.58 9.96 14.68
C ASP A 502 -18.18 8.47 14.87
N GLU A 503 -19.16 7.58 14.76
CA GLU A 503 -18.96 6.14 15.00
C GLU A 503 -18.20 5.42 13.88
N ALA A 504 -17.30 4.51 14.25
CA ALA A 504 -16.66 3.60 13.31
C ALA A 504 -17.68 2.64 12.68
N ILE A 505 -17.45 2.25 11.43
CA ILE A 505 -18.38 1.42 10.64
C ILE A 505 -17.92 -0.04 10.66
N TYR A 506 -18.77 -0.92 11.17
CA TYR A 506 -18.51 -2.36 11.28
C TYR A 506 -19.22 -3.12 10.14
N LYS A 507 -18.48 -3.78 9.25
CA LYS A 507 -19.03 -4.51 8.10
C LYS A 507 -18.65 -5.98 8.18
N ASN A 508 -19.65 -6.87 8.22
CA ASN A 508 -19.39 -8.31 8.30
C ASN A 508 -18.49 -8.65 9.50
N CYS A 509 -18.75 -8.07 10.67
CA CYS A 509 -17.98 -8.30 11.89
C CYS A 509 -18.72 -9.22 12.85
N CYS A 510 -18.01 -9.93 13.71
CA CYS A 510 -18.58 -10.68 14.81
C CYS A 510 -18.31 -9.96 16.14
N THR A 511 -19.32 -9.34 16.74
CA THR A 511 -19.17 -8.54 17.98
C THR A 511 -20.48 -8.41 18.75
N PHE A 512 -20.38 -8.25 20.07
CA PHE A 512 -21.51 -7.94 20.95
C PHE A 512 -21.21 -6.71 21.83
N PRO A 513 -22.16 -5.77 22.01
CA PRO A 513 -23.49 -5.71 21.40
C PRO A 513 -23.41 -5.39 19.90
N THR A 514 -24.56 -5.35 19.23
CA THR A 514 -24.62 -5.04 17.79
C THR A 514 -23.94 -3.70 17.48
N ALA A 515 -22.92 -3.74 16.63
CA ALA A 515 -22.22 -2.55 16.16
C ALA A 515 -22.92 -1.87 14.98
N LEU A 516 -22.68 -0.57 14.83
CA LEU A 516 -23.24 0.25 13.77
C LEU A 516 -22.58 -0.11 12.43
N GLY A 517 -23.39 -0.57 11.47
CA GLY A 517 -22.95 -1.04 10.17
C GLY A 517 -23.84 -2.14 9.60
N THR A 518 -23.30 -3.00 8.74
CA THR A 518 -24.08 -4.01 7.98
C THR A 518 -23.57 -5.42 8.17
N ASN A 519 -24.48 -6.40 8.25
CA ASN A 519 -24.18 -7.84 8.30
C ASN A 519 -23.29 -8.28 9.48
N SER A 520 -23.38 -7.59 10.63
CA SER A 520 -22.67 -8.01 11.84
C SER A 520 -23.37 -9.17 12.54
N ILE A 521 -22.59 -10.15 13.01
CA ILE A 521 -23.03 -11.28 13.81
C ILE A 521 -22.80 -10.96 15.28
N THR A 522 -23.81 -11.21 16.13
CA THR A 522 -23.71 -10.99 17.59
C THR A 522 -23.57 -12.27 18.40
N ASN A 523 -23.69 -13.43 17.74
CA ASN A 523 -23.45 -14.72 18.35
C ASN A 523 -21.99 -14.84 18.80
N ASP A 524 -21.77 -15.68 19.80
CA ASP A 524 -20.43 -16.11 20.18
C ASP A 524 -19.70 -16.68 18.94
N PRO A 525 -18.46 -16.22 18.65
CA PRO A 525 -17.69 -16.72 17.51
C PRO A 525 -17.42 -18.23 17.57
N SER A 526 -17.59 -18.87 18.73
CA SER A 526 -17.42 -20.31 18.94
C SER A 526 -16.02 -20.78 18.52
N PHE A 527 -15.02 -20.43 19.32
CA PHE A 527 -13.65 -20.88 19.09
C PHE A 527 -13.45 -22.34 19.52
N VAL A 528 -12.55 -23.06 18.85
CA VAL A 528 -12.17 -24.45 19.19
C VAL A 528 -11.67 -24.54 20.63
N SER A 529 -10.78 -23.65 21.06
CA SER A 529 -10.29 -23.60 22.45
C SER A 529 -9.64 -22.25 22.78
N ALA A 530 -10.47 -21.24 23.06
CA ALA A 530 -9.98 -19.90 23.41
C ALA A 530 -9.06 -19.90 24.65
N SER A 531 -9.32 -20.77 25.63
CA SER A 531 -8.51 -20.88 26.86
C SER A 531 -7.10 -21.42 26.64
N SER A 532 -6.82 -22.07 25.51
CA SER A 532 -5.48 -22.52 25.12
C SER A 532 -4.83 -21.61 24.07
N GLY A 533 -5.45 -20.47 23.75
CA GLY A 533 -4.98 -19.56 22.70
C GLY A 533 -5.31 -20.03 21.27
N ASN A 534 -6.13 -21.08 21.12
CA ASN A 534 -6.59 -21.55 19.82
C ASN A 534 -7.91 -20.86 19.42
N PHE A 535 -7.77 -19.81 18.62
CA PHE A 535 -8.88 -18.97 18.13
C PHE A 535 -9.37 -19.36 16.74
N HIS A 536 -9.12 -20.58 16.28
CA HIS A 536 -9.81 -21.14 15.12
C HIS A 536 -11.30 -21.32 15.42
N LEU A 537 -12.14 -21.15 14.40
CA LEU A 537 -13.58 -21.35 14.51
C LEU A 537 -13.93 -22.84 14.65
N SER A 538 -14.83 -23.18 15.56
CA SER A 538 -15.45 -24.51 15.62
C SER A 538 -16.36 -24.71 14.41
N SER A 539 -16.58 -25.96 14.01
CA SER A 539 -17.32 -26.29 12.78
C SER A 539 -18.75 -25.74 12.75
N ASN A 540 -19.39 -25.52 13.89
CA ASN A 540 -20.73 -24.96 13.98
C ASN A 540 -20.78 -23.42 14.10
N SER A 541 -19.65 -22.72 13.93
CA SER A 541 -19.60 -21.27 14.08
C SER A 541 -20.42 -20.54 13.02
N MET A 542 -21.11 -19.48 13.45
CA MET A 542 -21.80 -18.54 12.56
C MET A 542 -20.84 -17.68 11.73
N CYS A 543 -19.57 -17.57 12.14
CA CYS A 543 -18.56 -16.75 11.46
C CYS A 543 -17.98 -17.39 10.19
N ILE A 544 -18.22 -18.69 10.01
CA ILE A 544 -17.75 -19.44 8.83
C ILE A 544 -18.56 -19.03 7.60
N ASN A 545 -17.86 -18.68 6.51
CA ASN A 545 -18.37 -18.18 5.24
C ASN A 545 -19.37 -17.02 5.40
N ALA A 546 -19.14 -16.14 6.38
CA ALA A 546 -20.02 -15.01 6.71
C ALA A 546 -19.40 -13.64 6.40
N GLY A 547 -18.14 -13.63 5.98
CA GLY A 547 -17.41 -12.42 5.63
C GLY A 547 -17.80 -11.85 4.28
N ARG A 548 -17.03 -10.87 3.83
CA ARG A 548 -17.12 -10.26 2.51
C ARG A 548 -15.80 -10.41 1.77
N ASN A 549 -15.83 -11.02 0.59
CA ASN A 549 -14.65 -11.10 -0.28
C ASN A 549 -14.23 -9.69 -0.72
N ASP A 550 -12.98 -9.35 -0.45
CA ASP A 550 -12.36 -8.07 -0.82
C ASP A 550 -11.00 -8.36 -1.45
N SER A 551 -10.88 -8.09 -2.76
CA SER A 551 -9.65 -8.39 -3.51
C SER A 551 -8.49 -7.44 -3.19
N THR A 552 -8.73 -6.40 -2.40
CA THR A 552 -7.67 -5.47 -1.95
C THR A 552 -6.93 -5.97 -0.70
N LEU A 553 -7.46 -7.01 -0.04
CA LEU A 553 -6.89 -7.62 1.15
C LEU A 553 -6.03 -8.86 0.83
N SER A 554 -5.28 -9.32 1.82
CA SER A 554 -4.45 -10.52 1.79
C SER A 554 -5.25 -11.74 1.34
N VAL A 555 -4.67 -12.47 0.39
CA VAL A 555 -5.23 -13.74 -0.12
C VAL A 555 -4.97 -14.91 0.83
N LYS A 556 -4.10 -14.73 1.83
CA LYS A 556 -3.75 -15.73 2.84
C LYS A 556 -4.23 -15.30 4.23
N ASP A 557 -4.66 -16.28 5.02
CA ASP A 557 -4.99 -16.10 6.43
C ASP A 557 -3.72 -16.14 7.31
N LEU A 558 -3.89 -16.04 8.62
CA LEU A 558 -2.77 -16.00 9.56
C LEU A 558 -1.98 -17.33 9.63
N ASP A 559 -2.58 -18.45 9.22
CA ASP A 559 -1.92 -19.77 9.12
C ASP A 559 -1.30 -20.02 7.73
N GLY A 560 -1.46 -19.09 6.79
CA GLY A 560 -0.97 -19.21 5.41
C GLY A 560 -1.93 -19.98 4.46
N SER A 561 -3.12 -20.34 4.94
CA SER A 561 -4.19 -20.94 4.14
C SER A 561 -4.84 -19.88 3.24
N ASN A 562 -5.43 -20.30 2.11
CA ASN A 562 -6.17 -19.36 1.26
C ASN A 562 -7.39 -18.83 2.03
N ARG A 563 -7.67 -17.54 1.92
CA ARG A 563 -8.81 -16.86 2.54
C ARG A 563 -10.18 -17.19 1.95
N ILE A 564 -10.23 -17.90 0.84
CA ILE A 564 -11.51 -18.31 0.22
C ILE A 564 -11.39 -19.80 -0.05
N GLN A 565 -11.97 -20.62 0.83
CA GLN A 565 -12.01 -22.08 0.66
C GLN A 565 -13.39 -22.59 0.23
N ALA A 566 -14.47 -21.95 0.69
CA ALA A 566 -15.85 -22.34 0.40
C ALA A 566 -16.69 -21.16 -0.12
N SER A 567 -16.16 -20.48 -1.15
CA SER A 567 -16.74 -19.34 -1.90
C SER A 567 -16.76 -17.98 -1.20
N VAL A 568 -16.80 -17.92 0.13
CA VAL A 568 -16.79 -16.70 0.92
C VAL A 568 -15.75 -16.82 2.03
N ILE A 569 -15.06 -15.73 2.36
CA ILE A 569 -14.12 -15.65 3.48
C ILE A 569 -14.82 -15.79 4.85
N ASP A 570 -14.13 -16.39 5.81
CA ASP A 570 -14.53 -16.40 7.21
C ASP A 570 -14.32 -15.04 7.89
N ILE A 571 -15.19 -14.68 8.83
CA ILE A 571 -14.94 -13.51 9.69
C ILE A 571 -13.84 -13.88 10.70
N GLY A 572 -12.78 -13.10 10.78
CA GLY A 572 -11.66 -13.28 11.72
C GLY A 572 -10.29 -13.42 11.03
N ALA A 573 -9.25 -13.73 11.81
CA ALA A 573 -7.87 -13.89 11.35
C ALA A 573 -7.57 -15.22 10.62
N TYR A 574 -8.44 -16.22 10.79
CA TYR A 574 -8.23 -17.58 10.28
C TYR A 574 -9.35 -17.95 9.32
N GLU A 575 -9.03 -18.74 8.30
CA GLU A 575 -9.99 -19.39 7.43
C GLU A 575 -10.19 -20.85 7.90
N SER A 576 -11.43 -21.24 8.10
CA SER A 576 -11.79 -22.60 8.48
C SER A 576 -11.91 -23.52 7.25
N PRO A 577 -11.66 -24.83 7.41
CA PRO A 577 -11.79 -25.79 6.33
C PRO A 577 -13.24 -26.29 6.14
N TYR A 578 -14.25 -25.56 6.64
CA TYR A 578 -15.63 -26.06 6.73
C TYR A 578 -16.59 -25.30 5.79
N ALA A 579 -17.55 -26.02 5.23
CA ALA A 579 -18.73 -25.49 4.54
C ALA A 579 -19.97 -25.68 5.43
N PRO A 580 -20.64 -24.59 5.88
CA PRO A 580 -21.85 -24.63 6.69
C PRO A 580 -23.09 -25.18 5.97
N ILE A 581 -23.87 -25.98 6.68
CA ILE A 581 -25.24 -26.34 6.32
C ILE A 581 -26.15 -26.03 7.51
N ASP A 582 -27.17 -25.18 7.29
CA ASP A 582 -28.17 -24.87 8.31
C ASP A 582 -29.38 -25.79 8.15
N ALA A 583 -29.52 -26.75 9.07
CA ALA A 583 -30.59 -27.75 9.07
C ALA A 583 -31.69 -27.40 10.08
N SER A 584 -32.92 -27.28 9.61
CA SER A 584 -34.08 -26.97 10.45
C SER A 584 -35.25 -27.93 10.18
N ALA A 585 -36.08 -28.11 11.20
CA ALA A 585 -37.32 -28.88 11.12
C ALA A 585 -38.46 -28.08 11.73
N TYR A 586 -39.58 -28.03 11.02
CA TYR A 586 -40.83 -27.50 11.55
C TYR A 586 -41.40 -28.47 12.61
N ALA A 587 -42.43 -28.01 13.32
CA ALA A 587 -43.14 -28.84 14.29
C ALA A 587 -43.57 -30.20 13.69
N HIS A 588 -43.71 -31.21 14.56
CA HIS A 588 -44.23 -32.54 14.24
C HIS A 588 -43.27 -33.50 13.52
N GLY A 589 -41.99 -33.16 13.48
CA GLY A 589 -40.92 -34.07 13.08
C GLY A 589 -39.55 -33.55 13.48
N SER A 590 -38.52 -34.25 13.05
CA SER A 590 -37.12 -33.89 13.27
C SER A 590 -36.29 -34.11 12.01
N ILE A 591 -35.16 -33.41 11.95
CA ILE A 591 -34.08 -33.63 10.99
C ILE A 591 -32.83 -34.02 11.77
N THR A 592 -32.02 -34.95 11.27
CA THR A 592 -30.76 -35.36 11.90
C THR A 592 -29.67 -35.46 10.85
N PRO A 593 -28.53 -34.75 11.01
CA PRO A 593 -28.25 -33.79 12.08
C PRO A 593 -29.11 -32.50 12.00
N MET A 594 -29.29 -31.82 13.14
CA MET A 594 -30.07 -30.56 13.26
C MET A 594 -29.14 -29.39 13.63
N GLY A 595 -29.52 -28.18 13.20
CA GLY A 595 -28.81 -26.94 13.48
C GLY A 595 -27.77 -26.62 12.42
N ARG A 596 -26.87 -25.68 12.74
CA ARG A 596 -25.74 -25.33 11.88
C ARG A 596 -24.63 -26.38 12.01
N ILE A 597 -24.26 -26.98 10.90
CA ILE A 597 -23.22 -28.01 10.82
C ILE A 597 -22.17 -27.55 9.81
N GLY A 598 -20.92 -27.40 10.22
CA GLY A 598 -19.79 -27.25 9.29
C GLY A 598 -19.22 -28.61 8.95
N ILE A 599 -19.19 -28.93 7.66
CA ILE A 599 -18.56 -30.14 7.14
C ILE A 599 -17.28 -29.79 6.39
N PRO A 600 -16.24 -30.63 6.36
CA PRO A 600 -15.03 -30.30 5.62
C PRO A 600 -15.34 -30.06 4.13
N VAL A 601 -14.73 -29.04 3.53
CA VAL A 601 -14.97 -28.68 2.13
C VAL A 601 -14.77 -29.89 1.21
N SER A 602 -15.64 -30.04 0.22
CA SER A 602 -15.72 -31.17 -0.72
C SER A 602 -16.11 -32.52 -0.09
N SER A 603 -16.63 -32.52 1.15
CA SER A 603 -17.20 -33.74 1.76
C SER A 603 -18.68 -33.92 1.46
N ASP A 604 -19.16 -35.14 1.66
CA ASP A 604 -20.57 -35.50 1.57
C ASP A 604 -21.20 -35.55 2.97
N ILE A 605 -22.49 -35.26 3.09
CA ILE A 605 -23.25 -35.43 4.33
C ILE A 605 -24.71 -35.79 4.04
N SER A 606 -25.25 -36.70 4.84
CA SER A 606 -26.64 -37.15 4.74
C SER A 606 -27.48 -36.66 5.92
N PHE A 607 -28.71 -36.28 5.62
CA PHE A 607 -29.74 -35.87 6.56
C PHE A 607 -30.87 -36.88 6.53
N VAL A 608 -31.40 -37.23 7.70
CA VAL A 608 -32.55 -38.10 7.88
C VAL A 608 -33.69 -37.32 8.53
N MET A 609 -34.88 -37.38 7.93
CA MET A 609 -36.09 -36.73 8.42
C MET A 609 -37.03 -37.76 9.01
N THR A 610 -37.49 -37.52 10.24
CA THR A 610 -38.33 -38.46 10.99
C THR A 610 -39.61 -37.79 11.45
N ASN A 611 -40.76 -38.39 11.16
CA ASN A 611 -42.05 -37.91 11.65
C ASN A 611 -42.17 -38.17 13.17
N SER A 612 -42.78 -37.24 13.90
CA SER A 612 -43.17 -37.48 15.29
C SER A 612 -44.35 -38.46 15.35
N THR A 613 -44.44 -39.23 16.43
CA THR A 613 -45.54 -40.20 16.67
C THR A 613 -46.90 -39.52 16.52
N GLY A 614 -47.77 -40.08 15.66
CA GLY A 614 -49.13 -39.57 15.41
C GLY A 614 -49.28 -38.68 14.16
N TYR A 615 -48.18 -38.32 13.49
CA TYR A 615 -48.20 -37.52 12.26
C TYR A 615 -47.90 -38.40 11.03
N PRO A 616 -48.68 -38.27 9.93
CA PRO A 616 -48.70 -39.30 8.90
C PRO A 616 -47.57 -39.22 7.87
N SER A 617 -46.99 -38.03 7.62
CA SER A 617 -45.95 -37.87 6.59
C SER A 617 -45.25 -36.51 6.61
N ILE A 618 -44.07 -36.50 6.00
CA ILE A 618 -43.34 -35.30 5.59
C ILE A 618 -44.16 -34.62 4.50
N ARG A 619 -44.35 -33.30 4.63
CA ARG A 619 -45.04 -32.48 3.64
C ARG A 619 -44.11 -32.09 2.50
N ASP A 620 -42.92 -31.61 2.85
CA ASP A 620 -41.95 -31.07 1.90
C ASP A 620 -40.57 -30.99 2.54
N ILE A 621 -39.52 -31.16 1.72
CA ILE A 621 -38.15 -30.81 2.08
C ILE A 621 -37.72 -29.67 1.15
N LYS A 622 -37.09 -28.64 1.72
CA LYS A 622 -36.51 -27.54 0.93
C LYS A 622 -35.02 -27.50 1.06
N ILE A 623 -34.34 -27.44 -0.08
CA ILE A 623 -32.89 -27.19 -0.18
C ILE A 623 -32.70 -25.79 -0.73
N ASP A 624 -31.99 -24.94 0.01
CA ASP A 624 -31.74 -23.54 -0.38
C ASP A 624 -33.03 -22.79 -0.75
N GLY A 625 -34.11 -23.07 0.01
CA GLY A 625 -35.45 -22.51 -0.21
C GLY A 625 -36.27 -23.18 -1.34
N THR A 626 -35.67 -24.08 -2.11
CA THR A 626 -36.32 -24.80 -3.23
C THR A 626 -36.89 -26.13 -2.76
N SER A 627 -38.18 -26.34 -2.97
CA SER A 627 -38.86 -27.61 -2.67
C SER A 627 -38.33 -28.74 -3.56
N ILE A 628 -37.99 -29.87 -2.94
CA ILE A 628 -37.65 -31.12 -3.61
C ILE A 628 -38.73 -32.20 -3.44
N GLY A 629 -39.84 -31.84 -2.78
CA GLY A 629 -40.90 -32.77 -2.41
C GLY A 629 -40.59 -33.59 -1.15
N PRO A 630 -41.53 -34.43 -0.70
CA PRO A 630 -41.37 -35.21 0.51
C PRO A 630 -40.38 -36.37 0.30
N THR A 631 -39.33 -36.40 1.11
CA THR A 631 -38.37 -37.50 1.21
C THR A 631 -37.94 -37.71 2.67
N ASN A 632 -37.57 -38.93 3.04
CA ASN A 632 -37.12 -39.27 4.40
C ASN A 632 -35.61 -39.05 4.59
N ASP A 633 -34.87 -38.86 3.50
CA ASP A 633 -33.44 -38.67 3.50
C ASP A 633 -33.00 -37.76 2.34
N TYR A 634 -31.88 -37.07 2.56
CA TYR A 634 -31.23 -36.24 1.56
C TYR A 634 -29.72 -36.20 1.79
N THR A 635 -28.94 -36.37 0.72
CA THR A 635 -27.47 -36.28 0.77
C THR A 635 -26.99 -35.09 -0.04
N PHE A 636 -26.22 -34.22 0.59
CA PHE A 636 -25.38 -33.26 -0.13
C PHE A 636 -24.07 -33.96 -0.51
N PHE A 637 -23.68 -33.82 -1.78
CA PHE A 637 -22.43 -34.37 -2.30
C PHE A 637 -21.43 -33.24 -2.56
N SER A 638 -20.18 -33.45 -2.16
CA SER A 638 -19.02 -32.59 -2.44
C SER A 638 -19.30 -31.11 -2.15
N VAL A 639 -19.66 -30.80 -0.92
CA VAL A 639 -20.15 -29.47 -0.55
C VAL A 639 -19.02 -28.43 -0.57
N THR A 640 -19.21 -27.36 -1.33
CA THR A 640 -18.23 -26.27 -1.50
C THR A 640 -18.75 -24.88 -1.13
N SER A 641 -19.98 -24.78 -0.66
CA SER A 641 -20.64 -23.51 -0.31
C SER A 641 -21.68 -23.73 0.78
N ASN A 642 -22.21 -22.65 1.33
CA ASN A 642 -23.26 -22.72 2.34
C ASN A 642 -24.55 -23.31 1.75
N HIS A 643 -25.24 -24.15 2.51
CA HIS A 643 -26.58 -24.63 2.15
C HIS A 643 -27.58 -24.52 3.30
N THR A 644 -28.87 -24.55 2.98
CA THR A 644 -29.94 -24.75 3.96
C THR A 644 -30.75 -26.00 3.63
N ILE A 645 -31.21 -26.69 4.67
CA ILE A 645 -32.15 -27.80 4.55
C ILE A 645 -33.29 -27.66 5.57
N GLU A 646 -34.52 -27.58 5.07
CA GLU A 646 -35.72 -27.38 5.90
C GLU A 646 -36.67 -28.57 5.74
N ALA A 647 -37.00 -29.24 6.85
CA ALA A 647 -37.98 -30.31 6.87
C ALA A 647 -39.36 -29.81 7.34
N ILE A 648 -40.37 -29.96 6.49
CA ILE A 648 -41.74 -29.49 6.74
C ILE A 648 -42.65 -30.72 6.87
N PHE A 649 -43.45 -30.76 7.94
CA PHE A 649 -44.33 -31.89 8.25
C PHE A 649 -45.81 -31.49 8.12
N TRP A 650 -46.67 -32.45 7.78
CA TRP A 650 -48.11 -32.21 7.79
C TRP A 650 -48.63 -32.06 9.22
N VAL A 651 -49.52 -31.10 9.43
CA VAL A 651 -50.31 -31.01 10.66
C VAL A 651 -51.61 -31.78 10.43
N TYR A 652 -51.89 -32.80 11.25
CA TYR A 652 -53.27 -33.25 11.47
C TYR A 652 -53.65 -32.84 12.91
N PRO A 653 -54.81 -32.20 13.11
CA PRO A 653 -55.17 -31.67 14.42
C PRO A 653 -55.33 -32.81 15.43
N ASP A 654 -54.89 -32.53 16.65
CA ASP A 654 -55.02 -33.28 17.89
C ASP A 654 -55.86 -34.58 17.83
N THR A 655 -55.21 -35.68 18.24
CA THR A 655 -55.73 -37.04 18.35
C THR A 655 -56.84 -37.24 19.41
N ASN A 656 -57.71 -36.26 19.63
CA ASN A 656 -58.81 -36.33 20.61
C ASN A 656 -60.22 -36.34 19.99
N GLY A 657 -60.43 -36.93 18.81
CA GLY A 657 -61.84 -37.16 18.41
C GLY A 657 -62.18 -37.75 17.05
N TYR A 658 -61.25 -37.90 16.09
CA TYR A 658 -61.65 -38.26 14.72
C TYR A 658 -61.36 -39.72 14.41
N ARG A 659 -62.37 -40.57 14.62
CA ARG A 659 -62.34 -41.99 14.24
C ARG A 659 -63.51 -42.27 13.30
N ILE A 660 -63.24 -42.41 12.00
CA ILE A 660 -64.23 -42.95 11.06
C ILE A 660 -64.05 -44.46 11.06
N ILE A 661 -65.02 -45.18 11.61
CA ILE A 661 -65.07 -46.65 11.55
C ILE A 661 -66.20 -47.00 10.59
N SER A 662 -65.89 -47.51 9.40
CA SER A 662 -66.87 -48.23 8.59
C SER A 662 -66.84 -49.69 9.03
N SER A 663 -67.95 -50.20 9.55
CA SER A 663 -68.13 -51.63 9.76
C SER A 663 -69.19 -52.13 8.79
N ASP A 664 -68.80 -52.97 7.84
CA ASP A 664 -69.77 -53.85 7.18
C ASP A 664 -70.27 -54.81 8.25
N ILE A 665 -71.54 -54.69 8.65
CA ILE A 665 -72.16 -55.72 9.48
C ILE A 665 -72.40 -56.91 8.55
N MET A 666 -71.51 -57.89 8.57
CA MET A 666 -71.67 -59.12 7.78
C MET A 666 -73.07 -59.69 7.99
N GLY A 667 -73.90 -59.65 6.95
CA GLY A 667 -75.25 -60.23 6.93
C GLY A 667 -76.43 -59.28 7.13
N SER A 668 -76.25 -57.95 7.19
CA SER A 668 -77.36 -57.00 7.11
C SER A 668 -77.15 -55.96 6.01
N SER A 669 -78.23 -55.58 5.33
CA SER A 669 -78.30 -54.73 4.13
C SER A 669 -77.89 -53.26 4.34
N ASN A 670 -77.16 -52.94 5.42
CA ASN A 670 -76.94 -51.57 5.88
C ASN A 670 -75.45 -51.23 6.08
N LEU A 671 -75.01 -50.09 5.54
CA LEU A 671 -73.69 -49.51 5.76
C LEU A 671 -73.80 -48.36 6.77
N VAL A 672 -73.00 -48.40 7.85
CA VAL A 672 -73.06 -47.39 8.92
C VAL A 672 -71.83 -46.49 8.88
N PHE A 673 -72.06 -45.18 8.87
CA PHE A 673 -71.04 -44.15 9.00
C PHE A 673 -71.24 -43.40 10.32
N ASN A 674 -70.20 -43.41 11.16
CA ASN A 674 -70.14 -42.63 12.38
C ASN A 674 -69.16 -41.46 12.20
N TRP A 675 -69.57 -40.25 12.60
CA TRP A 675 -68.70 -39.07 12.58
C TRP A 675 -68.78 -38.23 13.85
N MET A 676 -67.70 -37.52 14.11
CA MET A 676 -67.56 -36.48 15.13
C MET A 676 -66.96 -35.26 14.45
N ALA A 677 -67.62 -34.10 14.56
CA ALA A 677 -67.16 -32.84 14.01
C ALA A 677 -67.30 -31.72 15.05
N THR A 678 -66.20 -31.17 15.56
CA THR A 678 -66.23 -30.11 16.58
C THR A 678 -65.96 -28.71 16.04
N ASN A 679 -65.59 -28.56 14.77
CA ASN A 679 -64.97 -27.32 14.26
C ASN A 679 -65.73 -26.67 13.07
N GLY A 680 -67.04 -26.86 12.96
CA GLY A 680 -67.87 -26.15 11.96
C GLY A 680 -67.86 -26.71 10.52
N TRP A 681 -67.03 -27.71 10.24
CA TRP A 681 -66.98 -28.39 8.95
C TRP A 681 -68.25 -29.18 8.66
N SER A 682 -68.69 -29.17 7.41
CA SER A 682 -69.80 -30.00 6.91
C SER A 682 -69.27 -31.15 6.06
N TYR A 683 -69.86 -32.33 6.20
CA TYR A 683 -69.46 -33.49 5.40
C TYR A 683 -70.50 -33.76 4.30
N THR A 684 -70.00 -34.14 3.12
CA THR A 684 -70.84 -34.62 2.01
C THR A 684 -70.49 -36.07 1.70
N LEU A 685 -71.50 -36.93 1.69
CA LEU A 685 -71.37 -38.31 1.23
C LEU A 685 -71.94 -38.46 -0.19
N GLN A 686 -71.23 -39.21 -1.04
CA GLN A 686 -71.71 -39.64 -2.34
C GLN A 686 -71.65 -41.14 -2.50
N GLN A 687 -72.70 -41.69 -3.10
CA GLN A 687 -72.76 -43.05 -3.61
C GLN A 687 -72.46 -43.07 -5.13
N THR A 688 -71.70 -44.05 -5.60
CA THR A 688 -71.35 -44.24 -7.02
C THR A 688 -71.27 -45.72 -7.38
N PRO A 689 -71.73 -46.14 -8.57
CA PRO A 689 -71.58 -47.52 -9.05
C PRO A 689 -70.19 -47.80 -9.65
N THR A 690 -69.35 -46.78 -9.86
CA THR A 690 -68.00 -46.93 -10.43
C THR A 690 -66.92 -46.42 -9.48
N LEU A 691 -65.77 -47.11 -9.43
CA LEU A 691 -64.62 -46.76 -8.59
C LEU A 691 -63.80 -45.55 -9.11
N ILE A 692 -64.11 -45.04 -10.30
CA ILE A 692 -63.34 -44.01 -11.01
C ILE A 692 -63.81 -42.60 -10.58
N PRO A 693 -62.95 -41.59 -10.44
CA PRO A 693 -63.34 -40.26 -9.96
C PRO A 693 -64.33 -39.56 -10.92
N VAL A 694 -65.62 -39.50 -10.54
CA VAL A 694 -66.62 -38.66 -11.22
C VAL A 694 -66.58 -37.24 -10.64
N VAL A 695 -66.81 -36.21 -11.45
CA VAL A 695 -66.96 -34.81 -10.98
C VAL A 695 -68.24 -34.70 -10.13
N TRP A 696 -68.21 -33.98 -9.00
CA TRP A 696 -69.30 -33.87 -8.00
C TRP A 696 -70.57 -33.12 -8.49
N SER A 697 -70.80 -32.99 -9.79
CA SER A 697 -71.88 -32.17 -10.37
C SER A 697 -73.21 -32.89 -10.62
N ASN A 698 -73.25 -34.22 -10.59
CA ASN A 698 -74.47 -35.02 -10.90
C ASN A 698 -74.91 -35.90 -9.71
N VAL A 699 -74.91 -35.35 -8.50
CA VAL A 699 -75.10 -36.13 -7.27
C VAL A 699 -76.30 -35.60 -6.49
N VAL A 700 -77.01 -36.47 -5.77
CA VAL A 700 -77.92 -36.10 -4.68
C VAL A 700 -77.10 -36.11 -3.38
N PRO A 701 -76.62 -34.95 -2.90
CA PRO A 701 -75.78 -34.91 -1.72
C PRO A 701 -76.61 -35.06 -0.44
N TYR A 702 -76.09 -35.79 0.53
CA TYR A 702 -76.48 -35.59 1.93
C TYR A 702 -75.66 -34.41 2.47
N THR A 703 -76.29 -33.24 2.57
CA THR A 703 -75.64 -32.01 3.03
C THR A 703 -75.99 -31.68 4.48
N ASN A 704 -75.06 -31.02 5.19
CA ASN A 704 -75.17 -30.53 6.57
C ASN A 704 -75.05 -31.58 7.68
N MET A 705 -74.11 -32.53 7.53
CA MET A 705 -73.66 -33.36 8.65
C MET A 705 -72.70 -32.56 9.54
N THR A 706 -73.21 -31.93 10.60
CA THR A 706 -72.44 -31.16 11.60
C THR A 706 -72.59 -31.80 12.99
N GLY A 707 -71.56 -31.69 13.84
CA GLY A 707 -71.58 -32.27 15.20
C GLY A 707 -71.30 -33.78 15.26
N LEU A 708 -71.88 -34.45 16.27
CA LEU A 708 -71.88 -35.90 16.46
C LEU A 708 -73.06 -36.52 15.72
N GLY A 709 -72.82 -37.55 14.91
CA GLY A 709 -73.91 -38.23 14.20
C GLY A 709 -73.58 -39.64 13.72
N GLU A 710 -74.63 -40.43 13.54
CA GLU A 710 -74.63 -41.75 12.92
C GLU A 710 -75.56 -41.69 11.70
N MET A 711 -75.10 -42.21 10.56
CA MET A 711 -75.90 -42.38 9.36
C MET A 711 -75.87 -43.84 8.95
N VAL A 712 -77.06 -44.44 8.90
CA VAL A 712 -77.27 -45.80 8.44
C VAL A 712 -77.83 -45.74 7.03
N ILE A 713 -77.04 -46.14 6.04
CA ILE A 713 -77.50 -46.29 4.67
C ILE A 713 -78.10 -47.68 4.54
N THR A 714 -79.42 -47.72 4.45
CA THR A 714 -80.16 -48.98 4.26
C THR A 714 -80.29 -49.23 2.76
N ASN A 715 -79.64 -50.29 2.25
CA ASN A 715 -79.75 -50.65 0.85
C ASN A 715 -81.04 -51.45 0.62
N ASN A 716 -82.16 -50.75 0.43
CA ASN A 716 -83.49 -51.36 0.28
C ASN A 716 -83.82 -51.84 -1.14
N ILE A 717 -82.82 -52.11 -1.99
CA ILE A 717 -83.05 -52.51 -3.39
C ILE A 717 -82.20 -53.75 -3.73
N ASP A 718 -82.88 -54.85 -4.06
CA ASP A 718 -82.34 -56.09 -4.65
C ASP A 718 -81.70 -55.81 -6.03
N THR A 719 -80.50 -55.25 -6.03
CA THR A 719 -79.63 -55.27 -7.20
C THR A 719 -78.27 -55.78 -6.76
N ASN A 720 -77.81 -56.90 -7.33
CA ASN A 720 -76.48 -57.50 -7.09
C ASN A 720 -75.32 -56.62 -7.61
N ALA A 721 -75.43 -55.30 -7.55
CA ALA A 721 -74.42 -54.34 -8.01
C ALA A 721 -73.57 -53.85 -6.82
N THR A 722 -72.24 -53.96 -6.94
CA THR A 722 -71.31 -53.37 -5.98
C THR A 722 -71.41 -51.85 -6.04
N MET A 723 -71.76 -51.21 -4.93
CA MET A 723 -71.83 -49.76 -4.80
C MET A 723 -70.62 -49.25 -3.98
N PHE A 724 -70.07 -48.12 -4.38
CA PHE A 724 -68.97 -47.46 -3.69
C PHE A 724 -69.44 -46.13 -3.08
N TYR A 725 -68.94 -45.81 -1.89
CA TYR A 725 -69.30 -44.58 -1.19
C TYR A 725 -68.03 -43.76 -0.94
N ARG A 726 -68.13 -42.43 -1.12
CA ARG A 726 -67.03 -41.48 -0.87
C ARG A 726 -67.52 -40.33 0.01
N LEU A 727 -66.72 -39.99 1.02
CA LEU A 727 -66.99 -38.90 1.96
C LEU A 727 -65.98 -37.77 1.73
N LYS A 728 -66.45 -36.52 1.69
CA LYS A 728 -65.59 -35.33 1.58
C LYS A 728 -65.96 -34.33 2.69
N ALA A 729 -64.96 -33.85 3.42
CA ALA A 729 -65.11 -32.70 4.30
C ALA A 729 -65.14 -31.40 3.45
N VAL A 730 -66.07 -30.52 3.77
CA VAL A 730 -66.24 -29.20 3.15
C VAL A 730 -66.14 -28.18 4.27
N GLU A 731 -65.26 -27.21 4.07
CA GLU A 731 -64.97 -26.13 5.03
C GLU A 731 -66.15 -25.19 5.19
#